data_AF-A0AAV6VXQ9-F1
#
_entry.id   AF-A0AAV6VXQ9-F1
#
_cell.length_a   1.000
_cell.length_b   1.000
_cell.length_c   1.000
_cell.angle_alpha   90.00
_cell.angle_beta   90.00
_cell.angle_gamma   90.00
#
_symmetry.space_group_name_H-M   'P 1'
#
loop_
_entity.id
_entity.type
_entity.pdbx_description
1 polymer ?
#
loop_
_entity_poly.entity_id
_entity_poly.type
_entity_poly.pdbx_seq_one_letter_code
_entity_poly.pdbx_strand_id
1 'polypeptide(L)'
;MSLSKVTLFLLATLAVISTLVAKLQNIVHVTNDVEYEDIKMEFLDDVYPNDKLQHLMWFLQVSDVHLSVFQDQTRGSDLKKFCTETVSVIKPSVVLATGDLVDSRTPDVIGSHQYVEEWKTYQQIIYDSGVAKNTKWLDIRGNHDNFNVLTLDDPDDYYRKYSVQGGGNRRSYRYVLQKDNDTYNFIGIDACMNPGPKRPFNFLGVLEKDEFYHIEKLMLESKGNTTIWFGHYPTSTIVSPHPGIRELMRGSGPYLCGHLHTFGGMVPEMYTLQSNGVLELELADWMSNRKYRICAVDHGMFSFIDHYMKDWPLVLVTNPKAAMMTMPTIEPLYRILKSTHIRVLIFSPHRIEIANVKIDDGNWERLNSTEPPLFVAQWEPLQYMEGLHKMVVYVKDEYGNEKTTVHQFSMDGTRPNFRLGARFALMGHISVGQAIFGVTLLITLLPLCILKIVLCLGKGESIRAKSEFGFCRRSLFKLSLLANTDILFWPIVVGALYVAIGPWFVGYIIDARIGVCFVWGMFVDGKFLPGGLTYFAGTIYLLTFYIPFIMCLSHCLYRHYVSLTTNNHPKPCNFCSYICQHCCMLFFITWQFFWAIHYFFSYGTMAFFLGFAQTWSVLLAMVLWRRAITLPESKLCGIGRPRLVVGTPLLPSGGGAKSGVASTEMTSPS
;
A
#
# COMPACT_ATOMS: atom_id res chain seq x y z
N MET A 1 17.61 -34.24 26.33
CA MET A 1 18.35 -33.15 25.65
C MET A 1 17.82 -31.82 26.15
N SER A 2 18.61 -31.01 26.87
CA SER A 2 18.16 -29.66 27.24
C SER A 2 18.29 -28.74 26.03
N LEU A 3 17.18 -28.18 25.54
CA LEU A 3 17.24 -27.16 24.49
C LEU A 3 18.06 -25.96 25.00
N SER A 4 19.02 -25.51 24.19
CA SER A 4 19.83 -24.35 24.56
C SER A 4 18.95 -23.09 24.64
N LYS A 5 19.31 -22.13 25.49
CA LYS A 5 18.60 -20.84 25.59
C LYS A 5 18.53 -20.09 24.25
N VAL A 6 19.50 -20.31 23.37
CA VAL A 6 19.53 -19.77 21.99
C VAL A 6 18.47 -20.45 21.13
N THR A 7 18.29 -21.77 21.27
CA THR A 7 17.26 -22.52 20.57
C THR A 7 15.87 -22.11 21.03
N LEU A 8 15.66 -21.89 22.33
CA LEU A 8 14.40 -21.34 22.86
C LEU A 8 14.09 -19.93 22.31
N PHE A 9 15.10 -19.05 22.23
CA PHE A 9 14.93 -17.71 21.67
C PHE A 9 14.60 -17.75 20.17
N LEU A 10 15.28 -18.61 19.40
CA LEU A 10 14.98 -18.82 17.98
C LEU A 10 13.57 -19.39 17.79
N LEU A 11 13.17 -20.38 18.59
CA LEU A 11 11.83 -20.95 18.53
C LEU A 11 10.76 -19.94 18.93
N ALA A 12 10.99 -19.12 19.95
CA ALA A 12 10.07 -18.04 20.32
C ALA A 12 9.96 -16.98 19.21
N THR A 13 11.08 -16.61 18.59
CA THR A 13 11.10 -15.67 17.47
C THR A 13 10.37 -16.24 16.25
N LEU A 14 10.61 -17.52 15.92
CA LEU A 14 9.92 -18.23 14.85
C LEU A 14 8.43 -18.38 15.15
N ALA A 15 8.04 -18.64 16.39
CA ALA A 15 6.64 -18.71 16.80
C ALA A 15 5.94 -17.34 16.68
N VAL A 16 6.60 -16.25 17.06
CA VAL A 16 6.07 -14.89 16.87
C VAL A 16 5.95 -14.54 15.39
N ILE A 17 6.97 -14.84 14.58
CA ILE A 17 6.92 -14.64 13.13
C ILE A 17 5.82 -15.49 12.50
N SER A 18 5.70 -16.77 12.89
CA SER A 18 4.68 -17.68 12.39
C SER A 18 3.27 -17.22 12.78
N THR A 19 3.07 -16.77 14.02
CA THR A 19 1.79 -16.20 14.48
C THR A 19 1.46 -14.91 13.73
N LEU A 20 2.46 -14.08 13.46
CA LEU A 20 2.29 -12.86 12.66
C LEU A 20 1.91 -13.19 11.22
N VAL A 21 2.60 -14.14 10.58
CA VAL A 21 2.28 -14.61 9.23
C VAL A 21 0.88 -15.22 9.19
N ALA A 22 0.50 -16.04 10.17
CA ALA A 22 -0.84 -16.61 10.27
C ALA A 22 -1.92 -15.52 10.44
N LYS A 23 -1.68 -14.51 11.29
CA LYS A 23 -2.59 -13.36 11.42
C LYS A 23 -2.69 -12.55 10.13
N LEU A 24 -1.57 -12.31 9.44
CA LEU A 24 -1.56 -11.63 8.15
C LEU A 24 -2.31 -12.42 7.08
N GLN A 25 -2.16 -13.75 7.05
CA GLN A 25 -2.91 -14.64 6.16
C GLN A 25 -4.42 -14.62 6.46
N ASN A 26 -4.81 -14.58 7.74
CA ASN A 26 -6.22 -14.47 8.12
C ASN A 26 -6.85 -13.13 7.70
N ILE A 27 -6.08 -12.03 7.70
CA ILE A 27 -6.56 -10.72 7.23
C ILE A 27 -6.87 -10.75 5.72
N VAL A 28 -6.08 -11.49 4.95
CA VAL A 28 -6.21 -11.59 3.48
C VAL A 28 -6.92 -12.87 3.04
N HIS A 29 -7.64 -13.50 3.97
CA HIS A 29 -8.41 -14.69 3.69
C HIS A 29 -9.67 -14.32 2.94
N VAL A 30 -9.87 -14.97 1.79
CA VAL A 30 -11.12 -14.88 1.04
C VAL A 30 -11.98 -16.03 1.50
N THR A 31 -13.13 -15.72 2.12
CA THR A 31 -14.15 -16.71 2.44
C THR A 31 -14.73 -17.24 1.13
N ASN A 32 -14.43 -18.50 0.83
CA ASN A 32 -15.04 -19.24 -0.27
C ASN A 32 -16.38 -19.85 0.13
N ASP A 33 -16.63 -19.93 1.45
CA ASP A 33 -17.88 -20.43 2.01
C ASP A 33 -18.92 -19.32 1.93
N VAL A 34 -19.60 -19.23 0.79
CA VAL A 34 -20.97 -18.76 0.81
C VAL A 34 -21.75 -19.92 1.43
N GLU A 35 -22.21 -19.76 2.67
CA GLU A 35 -23.33 -20.59 3.14
C GLU A 35 -24.44 -20.36 2.10
N TYR A 36 -24.64 -21.34 1.22
CA TYR A 36 -25.81 -21.45 0.34
C TYR A 36 -27.10 -21.70 1.17
N GLU A 37 -27.11 -21.31 2.44
CA GLU A 37 -28.30 -21.25 3.24
C GLU A 37 -29.08 -20.01 2.79
N ASP A 38 -30.23 -20.28 2.15
CA ASP A 38 -31.27 -19.34 1.74
C ASP A 38 -31.15 -18.58 0.40
N ILE A 39 -30.51 -19.15 -0.65
CA ILE A 39 -30.98 -18.87 -2.02
C ILE A 39 -32.10 -19.86 -2.39
N LYS A 40 -33.22 -19.76 -1.66
CA LYS A 40 -34.53 -20.05 -2.24
C LYS A 40 -34.93 -18.84 -3.10
N MET A 41 -34.22 -18.62 -4.21
CA MET A 41 -34.83 -17.86 -5.30
C MET A 41 -35.43 -18.87 -6.25
N GLU A 42 -36.72 -19.12 -6.02
CA GLU A 42 -37.62 -19.56 -7.07
C GLU A 42 -37.27 -18.84 -8.37
N PHE A 43 -37.29 -19.59 -9.47
CA PHE A 43 -37.07 -19.14 -10.84
C PHE A 43 -38.12 -18.10 -11.27
N LEU A 44 -38.12 -16.91 -10.66
CA LEU A 44 -39.22 -15.93 -10.69
C LEU A 44 -39.23 -15.02 -11.93
N ASP A 45 -38.17 -15.03 -12.75
CA ASP A 45 -38.12 -14.26 -13.99
C ASP A 45 -37.62 -15.05 -15.22
N ASP A 46 -38.14 -14.64 -16.38
CA ASP A 46 -37.77 -15.11 -17.73
C ASP A 46 -36.61 -14.28 -18.33
N VAL A 47 -35.80 -13.64 -17.47
CA VAL A 47 -34.64 -12.85 -17.88
C VAL A 47 -33.41 -13.76 -17.88
N TYR A 48 -32.93 -14.15 -19.06
CA TYR A 48 -31.73 -14.98 -19.21
C TYR A 48 -30.96 -14.64 -20.49
N PRO A 49 -29.62 -14.84 -20.50
CA PRO A 49 -28.81 -14.51 -21.66
C PRO A 49 -29.22 -15.33 -22.90
N ASN A 50 -29.46 -14.62 -24.01
CA ASN A 50 -29.90 -15.15 -25.29
C ASN A 50 -29.11 -14.50 -26.45
N ASP A 51 -29.67 -14.43 -27.66
CA ASP A 51 -29.02 -13.85 -28.84
C ASP A 51 -29.23 -12.32 -29.01
N LYS A 52 -29.90 -11.64 -28.06
CA LYS A 52 -30.29 -10.21 -28.16
C LYS A 52 -29.43 -9.27 -27.32
N LEU A 53 -29.34 -8.00 -27.73
CA LEU A 53 -28.62 -6.93 -27.01
C LEU A 53 -29.32 -6.41 -25.74
N GLN A 54 -30.50 -6.92 -25.41
CA GLN A 54 -31.26 -6.47 -24.22
C GLN A 54 -30.50 -6.81 -22.93
N HIS A 55 -30.75 -6.02 -21.87
CA HIS A 55 -30.14 -6.18 -20.56
C HIS A 55 -28.60 -6.15 -20.56
N LEU A 56 -28.02 -5.42 -21.51
CA LEU A 56 -26.58 -5.33 -21.71
C LEU A 56 -26.12 -3.87 -21.77
N MET A 57 -25.17 -3.53 -20.92
CA MET A 57 -24.46 -2.25 -20.96
C MET A 57 -22.95 -2.49 -20.86
N TRP A 58 -22.15 -1.66 -21.52
CA TRP A 58 -20.69 -1.67 -21.36
C TRP A 58 -20.14 -0.26 -21.16
N PHE A 59 -19.03 -0.20 -20.42
CA PHE A 59 -18.35 1.03 -20.06
C PHE A 59 -16.83 0.83 -20.02
N LEU A 60 -16.10 1.94 -19.98
CA LEU A 60 -14.64 1.91 -19.88
C LEU A 60 -14.15 2.52 -18.57
N GLN A 61 -12.95 2.14 -18.15
CA GLN A 61 -12.19 2.77 -17.09
C GLN A 61 -10.77 3.09 -17.59
N VAL A 62 -10.28 4.28 -17.28
CA VAL A 62 -8.88 4.69 -17.35
C VAL A 62 -8.47 5.25 -15.99
N SER A 63 -7.22 5.07 -15.60
CA SER A 63 -6.72 5.51 -14.29
C SER A 63 -5.29 6.00 -14.39
N ASP A 64 -4.88 6.86 -13.45
CA ASP A 64 -3.47 7.24 -13.25
C ASP A 64 -2.84 7.74 -14.56
N VAL A 65 -3.45 8.80 -15.10
CA VAL A 65 -3.08 9.41 -16.37
C VAL A 65 -1.73 10.13 -16.25
N HIS A 66 -1.52 10.85 -15.15
CA HIS A 66 -0.32 11.64 -14.86
C HIS A 66 0.12 12.51 -16.05
N LEU A 67 -0.78 13.34 -16.56
CA LEU A 67 -0.39 14.35 -17.54
C LEU A 67 0.66 15.26 -16.91
N SER A 68 1.82 15.35 -17.56
CA SER A 68 2.95 16.10 -17.02
C SER A 68 3.50 17.09 -18.03
N VAL A 69 3.88 18.27 -17.57
CA VAL A 69 4.65 19.22 -18.39
C VAL A 69 6.15 18.90 -18.42
N PHE A 70 6.62 18.00 -17.55
CA PHE A 70 8.04 17.64 -17.43
C PHE A 70 8.36 16.22 -17.88
N GLN A 71 7.42 15.29 -17.72
CA GLN A 71 7.62 13.87 -17.96
C GLN A 71 6.76 13.38 -19.13
N ASP A 72 7.32 12.54 -19.99
CA ASP A 72 6.64 11.82 -21.07
C ASP A 72 5.39 12.51 -21.66
N GLN A 73 5.64 13.44 -22.60
CA GLN A 73 4.58 14.18 -23.29
C GLN A 73 3.63 13.29 -24.13
N THR A 74 4.02 12.03 -24.39
CA THR A 74 3.17 11.14 -25.19
C THR A 74 1.88 10.76 -24.47
N ARG A 75 1.86 10.79 -23.12
CA ARG A 75 0.69 10.48 -22.27
C ARG A 75 -0.58 11.21 -22.72
N GLY A 76 -0.47 12.51 -22.99
CA GLY A 76 -1.59 13.33 -23.42
C GLY A 76 -2.02 13.04 -24.86
N SER A 77 -1.07 12.89 -25.78
CA SER A 77 -1.39 12.56 -27.18
C SER A 77 -2.02 11.18 -27.33
N ASP A 78 -1.57 10.19 -26.56
CA ASP A 78 -2.17 8.86 -26.53
C ASP A 78 -3.55 8.90 -25.86
N LEU A 79 -3.74 9.71 -24.80
CA LEU A 79 -5.07 9.86 -24.18
C LEU A 79 -6.06 10.47 -25.18
N LYS A 80 -5.62 11.47 -25.95
CA LYS A 80 -6.44 12.05 -27.03
C LYS A 80 -6.81 10.98 -28.07
N LYS A 81 -5.87 10.14 -28.49
CA LYS A 81 -6.14 9.01 -29.40
C LYS A 81 -7.08 7.97 -28.77
N PHE A 82 -6.93 7.64 -27.50
CA PHE A 82 -7.88 6.78 -26.79
C PHE A 82 -9.30 7.36 -26.88
N CYS A 83 -9.44 8.66 -26.63
CA CYS A 83 -10.72 9.36 -26.71
C CYS A 83 -11.29 9.40 -28.15
N THR A 84 -10.46 9.63 -29.17
CA THR A 84 -10.94 9.80 -30.56
C THR A 84 -11.07 8.49 -31.34
N GLU A 85 -10.26 7.48 -31.03
CA GLU A 85 -10.17 6.22 -31.77
C GLU A 85 -10.80 5.07 -30.97
N THR A 86 -10.31 4.82 -29.75
CA THR A 86 -10.77 3.68 -28.93
C THR A 86 -12.20 3.85 -28.44
N VAL A 87 -12.52 4.99 -27.80
CA VAL A 87 -13.87 5.26 -27.30
C VAL A 87 -14.88 5.32 -28.45
N SER A 88 -14.50 5.87 -29.61
CA SER A 88 -15.35 5.94 -30.80
C SER A 88 -15.66 4.58 -31.42
N VAL A 89 -14.73 3.63 -31.34
CA VAL A 89 -14.95 2.24 -31.80
C VAL A 89 -15.83 1.48 -30.80
N ILE A 90 -15.55 1.59 -29.51
CA ILE A 90 -16.26 0.82 -28.47
C ILE A 90 -17.65 1.37 -28.19
N LYS A 91 -17.85 2.69 -28.33
CA LYS A 91 -19.10 3.41 -28.02
C LYS A 91 -19.69 3.04 -26.66
N PRO A 92 -18.90 3.15 -25.57
CA PRO A 92 -19.37 2.82 -24.23
C PRO A 92 -20.44 3.81 -23.74
N SER A 93 -21.29 3.36 -22.82
CA SER A 93 -22.29 4.24 -22.19
C SER A 93 -21.65 5.26 -21.24
N VAL A 94 -20.54 4.87 -20.59
CA VAL A 94 -19.80 5.67 -19.61
C VAL A 94 -18.30 5.43 -19.77
N VAL A 95 -17.48 6.44 -19.50
CA VAL A 95 -16.05 6.30 -19.24
C VAL A 95 -15.74 6.81 -17.83
N LEU A 96 -15.08 6.00 -17.03
CA LEU A 96 -14.57 6.37 -15.71
C LEU A 96 -13.10 6.79 -15.82
N ALA A 97 -12.76 7.94 -15.24
CA ALA A 97 -11.38 8.39 -15.05
C ALA A 97 -11.06 8.42 -13.55
N THR A 98 -10.41 7.38 -13.04
CA THR A 98 -10.30 7.06 -11.61
C THR A 98 -9.13 7.76 -10.89
N GLY A 99 -8.91 9.04 -11.16
CA GLY A 99 -7.93 9.87 -10.44
C GLY A 99 -6.52 9.86 -11.01
N ASP A 100 -5.69 10.72 -10.41
CA ASP A 100 -4.35 11.10 -10.86
C ASP A 100 -4.36 11.50 -12.34
N LEU A 101 -5.22 12.48 -12.62
CA LEU A 101 -5.42 13.04 -13.96
C LEU A 101 -4.17 13.82 -14.41
N VAL A 102 -3.54 14.52 -13.46
CA VAL A 102 -2.29 15.28 -13.65
C VAL A 102 -1.15 14.70 -12.82
N ASP A 103 0.09 15.08 -13.12
CA ASP A 103 1.27 14.54 -12.46
C ASP A 103 1.70 15.35 -11.23
N SER A 104 1.60 16.68 -11.26
CA SER A 104 1.88 17.55 -10.11
C SER A 104 3.23 17.31 -9.40
N ARG A 105 4.21 16.75 -10.11
CA ARG A 105 5.58 16.54 -9.61
C ARG A 105 6.50 17.66 -10.10
N THR A 106 7.44 18.06 -9.25
CA THR A 106 8.50 18.98 -9.68
C THR A 106 9.40 18.31 -10.73
N PRO A 107 10.19 19.08 -11.52
CA PRO A 107 11.06 18.54 -12.56
C PRO A 107 12.03 17.45 -12.08
N ASP A 108 12.54 17.57 -10.85
CA ASP A 108 13.42 16.62 -10.18
C ASP A 108 12.70 15.38 -9.62
N VAL A 109 11.37 15.32 -9.75
CA VAL A 109 10.46 14.26 -9.30
C VAL A 109 10.52 13.95 -7.80
N ILE A 110 11.06 14.83 -6.94
CA ILE A 110 11.05 14.68 -5.48
C ILE A 110 9.90 15.48 -4.86
N GLY A 111 9.76 16.74 -5.25
CA GLY A 111 8.71 17.64 -4.76
C GLY A 111 7.39 17.53 -5.52
N SER A 112 6.40 18.29 -5.06
CA SER A 112 5.08 18.38 -5.69
C SER A 112 4.48 19.78 -5.61
N HIS A 113 3.78 20.18 -6.66
CA HIS A 113 3.03 21.43 -6.78
C HIS A 113 1.95 21.27 -7.86
N GLN A 114 0.88 22.08 -7.82
CA GLN A 114 -0.14 22.06 -8.87
C GLN A 114 0.31 22.90 -10.07
N TYR A 115 0.34 22.31 -11.26
CA TYR A 115 0.68 23.02 -12.50
C TYR A 115 -0.57 23.22 -13.36
N VAL A 116 -0.99 24.47 -13.52
CA VAL A 116 -2.21 24.80 -14.27
C VAL A 116 -2.14 24.36 -15.73
N GLU A 117 -0.93 24.26 -16.31
CA GLU A 117 -0.69 23.78 -17.66
C GLU A 117 -1.07 22.30 -17.85
N GLU A 118 -0.82 21.46 -16.84
CA GLU A 118 -1.22 20.03 -16.88
C GLU A 118 -2.74 19.90 -16.91
N TRP A 119 -3.43 20.69 -16.08
CA TRP A 119 -4.89 20.76 -16.03
C TRP A 119 -5.53 21.33 -17.29
N LYS A 120 -4.96 22.40 -17.85
CA LYS A 120 -5.38 22.94 -19.16
C LYS A 120 -5.21 21.90 -20.26
N THR A 121 -4.12 21.13 -20.22
CA THR A 121 -3.88 20.04 -21.18
C THR A 121 -4.96 18.96 -21.05
N TYR A 122 -5.31 18.54 -19.83
CA TYR A 122 -6.41 17.61 -19.58
C TYR A 122 -7.72 18.12 -20.19
N GLN A 123 -8.13 19.34 -19.83
CA GLN A 123 -9.35 19.95 -20.33
C GLN A 123 -9.37 20.05 -21.86
N GLN A 124 -8.25 20.46 -22.47
CA GLN A 124 -8.14 20.59 -23.92
C GLN A 124 -8.27 19.24 -24.63
N ILE A 125 -7.68 18.17 -24.09
CA ILE A 125 -7.81 16.81 -24.66
C ILE A 125 -9.27 16.37 -24.68
N ILE A 126 -9.99 16.54 -23.57
CA ILE A 126 -11.41 16.17 -23.46
C ILE A 126 -12.26 17.04 -24.41
N TYR A 127 -11.99 18.35 -24.48
CA TYR A 127 -12.70 19.27 -25.36
C TYR A 127 -12.48 18.97 -26.85
N ASP A 128 -11.22 18.85 -27.28
CA ASP A 128 -10.84 18.63 -28.67
C ASP A 128 -11.28 17.28 -29.21
N SER A 129 -11.20 16.23 -28.39
CA SER A 129 -11.66 14.90 -28.77
C SER A 129 -13.18 14.84 -28.93
N GLY A 130 -13.91 15.78 -28.31
CA GLY A 130 -15.37 15.76 -28.24
C GLY A 130 -15.94 14.59 -27.45
N VAL A 131 -15.11 13.82 -26.73
CA VAL A 131 -15.51 12.56 -26.09
C VAL A 131 -16.66 12.76 -25.09
N ALA A 132 -16.60 13.83 -24.30
CA ALA A 132 -17.61 14.16 -23.31
C ALA A 132 -18.95 14.63 -23.91
N LYS A 133 -19.01 14.91 -25.22
CA LYS A 133 -20.27 15.23 -25.92
C LYS A 133 -21.05 13.96 -26.29
N ASN A 134 -20.34 12.89 -26.61
CA ASN A 134 -20.93 11.65 -27.12
C ASN A 134 -21.05 10.56 -26.04
N THR A 135 -20.21 10.61 -25.02
CA THR A 135 -20.15 9.62 -23.94
C THR A 135 -20.06 10.32 -22.59
N LYS A 136 -20.77 9.79 -21.59
CA LYS A 136 -20.68 10.33 -20.23
C LYS A 136 -19.29 10.07 -19.66
N TRP A 137 -18.54 11.13 -19.40
CA TRP A 137 -17.21 11.09 -18.79
C TRP A 137 -17.29 11.41 -17.30
N LEU A 138 -16.96 10.44 -16.43
CA LEU A 138 -17.01 10.55 -14.98
C LEU A 138 -15.59 10.52 -14.42
N ASP A 139 -15.03 11.69 -14.11
CA ASP A 139 -13.72 11.81 -13.47
C ASP A 139 -13.83 12.03 -11.96
N ILE A 140 -12.82 11.59 -11.22
CA ILE A 140 -12.67 11.79 -9.78
C ILE A 140 -11.20 12.16 -9.51
N ARG A 141 -10.90 12.79 -8.38
CA ARG A 141 -9.52 13.13 -8.00
C ARG A 141 -8.73 11.94 -7.47
N GLY A 142 -7.43 11.94 -7.74
CA GLY A 142 -6.43 11.18 -7.00
C GLY A 142 -5.53 12.06 -6.13
N ASN A 143 -4.51 11.47 -5.50
CA ASN A 143 -3.62 12.22 -4.61
C ASN A 143 -2.79 13.27 -5.35
N HIS A 144 -2.37 13.00 -6.59
CA HIS A 144 -1.61 13.96 -7.40
C HIS A 144 -2.46 15.17 -7.80
N ASP A 145 -3.76 14.96 -7.98
CA ASP A 145 -4.73 16.03 -8.26
C ASP A 145 -4.98 16.94 -7.04
N ASN A 146 -4.48 16.55 -5.87
CA ASN A 146 -4.68 17.22 -4.58
C ASN A 146 -3.35 17.48 -3.84
N PHE A 147 -2.20 17.43 -4.52
CA PHE A 147 -0.94 17.84 -3.90
C PHE A 147 -0.92 19.34 -3.67
N ASN A 148 -0.49 19.76 -2.47
CA ASN A 148 -0.27 21.17 -2.14
C ASN A 148 -1.53 22.04 -2.23
N VAL A 149 -2.70 21.48 -1.94
CA VAL A 149 -4.00 22.17 -1.95
C VAL A 149 -4.48 22.33 -0.52
N LEU A 150 -4.72 23.56 -0.06
CA LEU A 150 -5.09 23.80 1.34
C LEU A 150 -6.55 23.43 1.64
N THR A 151 -7.46 23.78 0.74
CA THR A 151 -8.89 23.49 0.89
C THR A 151 -9.54 23.23 -0.46
N LEU A 152 -10.78 22.74 -0.45
CA LEU A 152 -11.58 22.58 -1.67
C LEU A 152 -11.98 23.90 -2.35
N ASP A 153 -11.77 25.04 -1.69
CA ASP A 153 -12.03 26.39 -2.25
C ASP A 153 -10.73 27.14 -2.54
N ASP A 154 -9.59 26.44 -2.47
CA ASP A 154 -8.28 26.99 -2.81
C ASP A 154 -8.23 27.36 -4.30
N PRO A 155 -7.69 28.53 -4.68
CA PRO A 155 -7.48 28.89 -6.08
C PRO A 155 -6.67 27.85 -6.88
N ASP A 156 -5.83 27.07 -6.20
CA ASP A 156 -5.02 26.01 -6.79
C ASP A 156 -5.71 24.63 -6.79
N ASP A 157 -6.97 24.51 -6.33
CA ASP A 157 -7.83 23.34 -6.58
C ASP A 157 -8.33 23.34 -8.04
N TYR A 158 -7.42 23.00 -8.94
CA TYR A 158 -7.65 23.03 -10.37
C TYR A 158 -8.60 21.93 -10.87
N TYR A 159 -8.79 20.83 -10.11
CA TYR A 159 -9.78 19.82 -10.44
C TYR A 159 -11.16 20.44 -10.61
N ARG A 160 -11.58 21.32 -9.70
CA ARG A 160 -12.89 22.00 -9.77
C ARG A 160 -13.09 22.85 -11.01
N LYS A 161 -12.01 23.33 -11.62
CA LYS A 161 -12.03 24.27 -12.74
C LYS A 161 -11.85 23.59 -14.09
N TYR A 162 -11.04 22.53 -14.15
CA TYR A 162 -10.56 21.95 -15.41
C TYR A 162 -11.07 20.52 -15.67
N SER A 163 -11.53 19.79 -14.66
CA SER A 163 -12.14 18.48 -14.85
C SER A 163 -13.59 18.57 -15.34
N VAL A 164 -14.14 17.44 -15.79
CA VAL A 164 -15.52 17.35 -16.28
C VAL A 164 -16.52 17.37 -15.13
N GLN A 165 -16.24 16.68 -14.01
CA GLN A 165 -17.19 16.55 -12.90
C GLN A 165 -16.93 17.53 -11.74
N GLY A 166 -15.71 18.03 -11.57
CA GLY A 166 -15.34 18.86 -10.42
C GLY A 166 -16.04 20.21 -10.32
N GLY A 167 -16.52 20.76 -11.43
CA GLY A 167 -17.30 22.01 -11.43
C GLY A 167 -18.71 21.83 -10.84
N GLY A 168 -19.31 20.66 -11.05
CA GLY A 168 -20.66 20.32 -10.55
C GLY A 168 -20.66 19.56 -9.22
N ASN A 169 -19.57 18.88 -8.90
CA ASN A 169 -19.46 18.02 -7.72
C ASN A 169 -18.25 18.41 -6.89
N ARG A 170 -18.48 18.85 -5.64
CA ARG A 170 -17.39 19.25 -4.74
C ARG A 170 -16.48 18.09 -4.33
N ARG A 171 -17.04 16.89 -4.15
CA ARG A 171 -16.37 15.65 -3.71
C ARG A 171 -17.10 14.45 -4.32
N SER A 172 -17.41 13.42 -3.52
CA SER A 172 -18.11 12.22 -3.96
C SER A 172 -19.48 12.55 -4.56
N TYR A 173 -19.85 11.84 -5.62
CA TYR A 173 -21.07 12.08 -6.37
C TYR A 173 -21.65 10.80 -6.94
N ARG A 174 -22.88 10.91 -7.44
CA ARG A 174 -23.61 9.82 -8.06
C ARG A 174 -24.07 10.19 -9.46
N TYR A 175 -23.98 9.23 -10.37
CA TYR A 175 -24.60 9.29 -11.69
C TYR A 175 -25.51 8.08 -11.90
N VAL A 176 -26.70 8.30 -12.46
CA VAL A 176 -27.67 7.24 -12.74
C VAL A 176 -27.80 7.09 -14.25
N LEU A 177 -27.57 5.88 -14.75
CA LEU A 177 -27.79 5.50 -16.13
C LEU A 177 -29.03 4.62 -16.21
N GLN A 178 -30.03 5.06 -16.97
CA GLN A 178 -31.14 4.22 -17.40
C GLN A 178 -30.86 3.72 -18.81
N LYS A 179 -30.89 2.40 -19.01
CA LYS A 179 -30.74 1.77 -20.32
C LYS A 179 -31.76 0.64 -20.42
N ASP A 180 -32.61 0.70 -21.44
CA ASP A 180 -33.78 -0.17 -21.57
C ASP A 180 -34.64 -0.10 -20.28
N ASN A 181 -34.90 -1.24 -19.64
CA ASN A 181 -35.62 -1.33 -18.37
C ASN A 181 -34.68 -1.41 -17.16
N ASP A 182 -33.36 -1.32 -17.36
CA ASP A 182 -32.37 -1.46 -16.30
C ASP A 182 -31.82 -0.10 -15.85
N THR A 183 -31.57 0.00 -14.54
CA THR A 183 -30.99 1.18 -13.89
C THR A 183 -29.64 0.82 -13.27
N TYR A 184 -28.60 1.53 -13.69
CA TYR A 184 -27.23 1.38 -13.20
C TYR A 184 -26.80 2.65 -12.46
N ASN A 185 -26.33 2.49 -11.23
CA ASN A 185 -25.80 3.59 -10.43
C ASN A 185 -24.26 3.58 -10.51
N PHE A 186 -23.66 4.76 -10.65
CA PHE A 186 -22.23 4.98 -10.56
C PHE A 186 -21.96 5.91 -9.38
N ILE A 187 -21.21 5.46 -8.39
CA ILE A 187 -20.85 6.26 -7.21
C ILE A 187 -19.34 6.51 -7.22
N GLY A 188 -18.95 7.76 -7.40
CA GLY A 188 -17.57 8.22 -7.34
C GLY A 188 -17.19 8.62 -5.92
N ILE A 189 -16.11 8.04 -5.38
CA ILE A 189 -15.60 8.29 -4.03
C ILE A 189 -14.36 9.18 -4.11
N ASP A 190 -14.48 10.41 -3.59
CA ASP A 190 -13.33 11.30 -3.39
C ASP A 190 -12.80 11.16 -1.95
N ALA A 191 -11.79 10.31 -1.80
CA ALA A 191 -11.08 10.11 -0.54
C ALA A 191 -9.83 10.98 -0.40
N CYS A 192 -9.64 12.04 -1.19
CA CYS A 192 -8.45 12.88 -1.05
C CYS A 192 -8.38 13.56 0.34
N MET A 193 -7.18 13.84 0.85
CA MET A 193 -7.05 14.57 2.12
C MET A 193 -7.49 16.04 1.99
N ASN A 194 -7.99 16.66 3.07
CA ASN A 194 -8.30 18.08 3.10
C ASN A 194 -7.80 18.72 4.42
N PRO A 195 -6.60 19.34 4.44
CA PRO A 195 -5.81 19.72 3.28
C PRO A 195 -5.07 18.55 2.62
N GLY A 196 -4.67 18.75 1.35
CA GLY A 196 -3.81 17.87 0.58
C GLY A 196 -2.33 18.24 0.72
N PRO A 197 -1.54 17.52 1.53
CA PRO A 197 -0.14 17.87 1.75
C PRO A 197 0.72 17.64 0.50
N LYS A 198 1.92 18.21 0.49
CA LYS A 198 2.95 17.82 -0.47
C LYS A 198 3.35 16.36 -0.28
N ARG A 199 3.90 15.78 -1.33
CA ARG A 199 4.52 14.46 -1.29
C ARG A 199 5.79 14.47 -0.39
N PRO A 200 6.27 13.31 0.08
CA PRO A 200 5.81 11.95 -0.24
C PRO A 200 4.67 11.40 0.63
N PHE A 201 4.12 12.14 1.58
CA PHE A 201 3.20 11.56 2.59
C PHE A 201 1.71 11.70 2.26
N ASN A 202 1.36 12.37 1.15
CA ASN A 202 -0.01 12.40 0.61
C ASN A 202 -0.29 11.15 -0.25
N PHE A 203 -0.45 10.00 0.41
CA PHE A 203 -0.70 8.71 -0.24
C PHE A 203 -1.93 7.99 0.30
N LEU A 204 -2.35 8.29 1.54
CA LEU A 204 -3.57 7.70 2.07
C LEU A 204 -4.79 8.52 1.64
N GLY A 205 -5.86 7.81 1.31
CA GLY A 205 -7.19 8.40 1.26
C GLY A 205 -7.75 8.58 2.68
N VAL A 206 -8.52 9.65 2.90
CA VAL A 206 -9.20 9.93 4.17
C VAL A 206 -10.64 10.35 3.90
N LEU A 207 -11.58 9.56 4.39
CA LEU A 207 -12.98 9.93 4.48
C LEU A 207 -13.25 10.52 5.86
N GLU A 208 -13.48 11.83 5.92
CA GLU A 208 -13.98 12.47 7.13
C GLU A 208 -15.43 12.03 7.39
N LYS A 209 -15.91 12.22 8.63
CA LYS A 209 -17.26 11.77 9.03
C LYS A 209 -18.36 12.30 8.10
N ASP A 210 -18.33 13.60 7.80
CA ASP A 210 -19.35 14.23 6.97
C ASP A 210 -19.35 13.69 5.54
N GLU A 211 -18.16 13.45 4.97
CA GLU A 211 -18.04 12.84 3.64
C GLU A 211 -18.49 11.39 3.64
N PHE A 212 -18.17 10.63 4.69
CA PHE A 212 -18.62 9.25 4.83
C PHE A 212 -20.16 9.15 4.88
N TYR A 213 -20.81 10.02 5.68
CA TYR A 213 -22.27 10.09 5.73
C TYR A 213 -22.90 10.56 4.42
N HIS A 214 -22.23 11.47 3.70
CA HIS A 214 -22.67 11.87 2.36
C HIS A 214 -22.63 10.69 1.38
N ILE A 215 -21.56 9.90 1.38
CA ILE A 215 -21.46 8.69 0.54
C ILE A 215 -22.52 7.66 0.95
N GLU A 216 -22.77 7.47 2.24
CA GLU A 216 -23.83 6.59 2.73
C GLU A 216 -25.20 7.02 2.20
N LYS A 217 -25.48 8.33 2.21
CA LYS A 217 -26.71 8.87 1.61
C LYS A 217 -26.79 8.60 0.11
N LEU A 218 -25.71 8.80 -0.64
CA LEU A 218 -25.67 8.49 -2.09
C LEU A 218 -26.00 7.01 -2.34
N MET A 219 -25.47 6.11 -1.52
CA MET A 219 -25.75 4.68 -1.59
C MET A 219 -27.21 4.36 -1.30
N LEU A 220 -27.78 4.89 -0.22
CA LEU A 220 -29.18 4.66 0.16
C LEU A 220 -30.17 5.15 -0.90
N GLU A 221 -29.80 6.20 -1.65
CA GLU A 221 -30.60 6.70 -2.76
C GLU A 221 -30.41 5.89 -4.05
N SER A 222 -29.40 5.02 -4.14
CA SER A 222 -29.02 4.24 -5.33
C SER A 222 -29.83 2.96 -5.47
N LYS A 223 -31.13 3.11 -5.70
CA LYS A 223 -32.01 1.98 -6.09
C LYS A 223 -31.76 1.64 -7.56
N GLY A 224 -31.72 0.35 -7.90
CA GLY A 224 -31.52 -0.12 -9.27
C GLY A 224 -30.98 -1.54 -9.35
N ASN A 225 -30.60 -1.96 -10.55
CA ASN A 225 -30.13 -3.32 -10.82
C ASN A 225 -28.69 -3.55 -10.33
N THR A 226 -27.81 -2.55 -10.47
CA THR A 226 -26.39 -2.67 -10.09
C THR A 226 -25.83 -1.31 -9.69
N THR A 227 -25.00 -1.29 -8.66
CA THR A 227 -24.23 -0.11 -8.25
C THR A 227 -22.75 -0.35 -8.49
N ILE A 228 -22.15 0.45 -9.35
CA ILE A 228 -20.73 0.42 -9.69
C ILE A 228 -20.05 1.54 -8.90
N TRP A 229 -19.10 1.17 -8.06
CA TRP A 229 -18.32 2.13 -7.28
C TRP A 229 -17.01 2.41 -7.99
N PHE A 230 -16.55 3.65 -7.90
CA PHE A 230 -15.24 4.00 -8.41
C PHE A 230 -14.59 5.09 -7.57
N GLY A 231 -13.27 5.12 -7.57
CA GLY A 231 -12.48 6.05 -6.80
C GLY A 231 -11.02 5.90 -7.17
N HIS A 232 -10.15 6.71 -6.58
CA HIS A 232 -8.73 6.59 -6.87
C HIS A 232 -8.05 5.53 -6.01
N TYR A 233 -8.23 5.63 -4.69
CA TYR A 233 -7.54 4.82 -3.70
C TYR A 233 -8.15 3.43 -3.57
N PRO A 234 -7.35 2.34 -3.58
CA PRO A 234 -7.79 1.06 -3.07
C PRO A 234 -8.24 1.17 -1.62
N THR A 235 -9.22 0.36 -1.22
CA THR A 235 -9.82 0.41 0.11
C THR A 235 -8.81 0.15 1.23
N SER A 236 -7.72 -0.58 0.94
CA SER A 236 -6.60 -0.82 1.87
C SER A 236 -5.80 0.44 2.21
N THR A 237 -5.93 1.50 1.40
CA THR A 237 -5.26 2.79 1.55
C THR A 237 -6.20 3.91 1.98
N ILE A 238 -7.47 3.60 2.29
CA ILE A 238 -8.46 4.57 2.76
C ILE A 238 -8.63 4.44 4.29
N VAL A 239 -8.42 5.55 5.00
CA VAL A 239 -8.89 5.73 6.38
C VAL A 239 -10.35 6.16 6.33
N SER A 240 -11.24 5.40 6.96
CA SER A 240 -12.66 5.73 7.04
C SER A 240 -13.22 5.47 8.45
N PRO A 241 -14.29 6.20 8.86
CA PRO A 241 -14.98 5.93 10.12
C PRO A 241 -15.58 4.52 10.13
N HIS A 242 -15.80 3.95 11.31
CA HIS A 242 -16.52 2.69 11.47
C HIS A 242 -17.96 2.83 10.91
N PRO A 243 -18.52 1.85 10.17
CA PRO A 243 -18.01 0.49 9.93
C PRO A 243 -16.92 0.35 8.85
N GLY A 244 -16.65 1.41 8.10
CA GLY A 244 -15.62 1.48 7.06
C GLY A 244 -16.19 1.36 5.65
N ILE A 245 -15.44 1.85 4.66
CA ILE A 245 -15.92 1.93 3.27
C ILE A 245 -16.24 0.57 2.66
N ARG A 246 -15.49 -0.49 3.02
CA ARG A 246 -15.75 -1.85 2.52
C ARG A 246 -17.15 -2.33 2.95
N GLU A 247 -17.53 -2.09 4.19
CA GLU A 247 -18.85 -2.48 4.71
C GLU A 247 -19.96 -1.68 4.06
N LEU A 248 -19.74 -0.39 3.77
CA LEU A 248 -20.71 0.43 3.07
C LEU A 248 -21.01 -0.08 1.65
N MET A 249 -20.03 -0.69 0.98
CA MET A 249 -20.19 -1.27 -0.35
C MET A 249 -20.77 -2.70 -0.34
N ARG A 250 -20.91 -3.33 0.83
CA ARG A 250 -21.41 -4.72 0.94
C ARG A 250 -22.76 -4.86 0.22
N GLY A 251 -22.85 -5.86 -0.67
CA GLY A 251 -24.11 -6.22 -1.34
C GLY A 251 -24.58 -5.28 -2.46
N SER A 252 -23.71 -4.41 -3.01
CA SER A 252 -24.13 -3.40 -4.00
C SER A 252 -23.50 -3.55 -5.40
N GLY A 253 -22.20 -3.86 -5.48
CA GLY A 253 -21.50 -4.19 -6.74
C GLY A 253 -19.97 -4.02 -6.65
N PRO A 254 -19.28 -3.92 -7.80
CA PRO A 254 -17.82 -3.87 -7.84
C PRO A 254 -17.28 -2.47 -7.51
N TYR A 255 -16.04 -2.41 -6.99
CA TYR A 255 -15.27 -1.18 -6.78
C TYR A 255 -14.06 -1.10 -7.71
N LEU A 256 -14.02 -0.07 -8.54
CA LEU A 256 -12.99 0.16 -9.55
C LEU A 256 -12.06 1.30 -9.13
N CYS A 257 -10.75 1.03 -9.03
CA CYS A 257 -9.77 2.00 -8.54
C CYS A 257 -8.44 1.98 -9.29
N GLY A 258 -7.47 2.79 -8.83
CA GLY A 258 -6.12 2.97 -9.39
C GLY A 258 -5.05 3.09 -8.29
N HIS A 259 -4.18 4.10 -8.37
CA HIS A 259 -3.25 4.56 -7.33
C HIS A 259 -1.98 3.72 -7.08
N LEU A 260 -2.03 2.38 -7.14
CA LEU A 260 -0.87 1.55 -6.80
C LEU A 260 0.02 1.20 -8.00
N HIS A 261 -0.44 1.46 -9.23
CA HIS A 261 0.31 1.25 -10.47
C HIS A 261 0.88 -0.17 -10.59
N THR A 262 0.14 -1.21 -10.20
CA THR A 262 0.65 -2.60 -10.17
C THR A 262 1.92 -2.80 -9.32
N PHE A 263 2.22 -1.88 -8.39
CA PHE A 263 3.50 -1.75 -7.71
C PHE A 263 4.70 -1.79 -8.66
N GLY A 264 4.62 -1.05 -9.76
CA GLY A 264 5.67 -1.03 -10.79
C GLY A 264 5.80 -2.38 -11.51
N GLY A 265 4.69 -3.08 -11.74
CA GLY A 265 4.64 -4.38 -12.41
C GLY A 265 4.87 -5.61 -11.52
N MET A 266 5.14 -5.43 -10.22
CA MET A 266 5.31 -6.56 -9.29
C MET A 266 4.00 -7.33 -9.04
N VAL A 267 2.85 -6.66 -9.18
CA VAL A 267 1.52 -7.27 -9.05
C VAL A 267 0.68 -6.85 -10.26
N PRO A 268 0.84 -7.51 -11.43
CA PRO A 268 0.24 -7.06 -12.69
C PRO A 268 -1.29 -7.24 -12.78
N GLU A 269 -1.86 -8.07 -11.90
CA GLU A 269 -3.30 -8.32 -11.77
C GLU A 269 -3.70 -8.00 -10.32
N MET A 270 -4.16 -6.77 -10.09
CA MET A 270 -4.54 -6.27 -8.76
C MET A 270 -6.05 -6.32 -8.61
N TYR A 271 -6.57 -7.54 -8.45
CA TYR A 271 -7.99 -7.79 -8.24
C TYR A 271 -8.16 -8.69 -7.02
N THR A 272 -9.24 -8.47 -6.26
CA THR A 272 -9.59 -9.37 -5.17
C THR A 272 -11.08 -9.33 -4.87
N LEU A 273 -11.59 -10.40 -4.25
CA LEU A 273 -12.88 -10.38 -3.59
C LEU A 273 -12.64 -10.14 -2.10
N GLN A 274 -13.15 -9.02 -1.60
CA GLN A 274 -13.09 -8.70 -0.18
C GLN A 274 -13.85 -9.75 0.64
N SER A 275 -13.51 -9.89 1.91
CA SER A 275 -14.15 -10.87 2.82
C SER A 275 -15.67 -10.66 2.98
N ASN A 276 -16.17 -9.49 2.61
CA ASN A 276 -17.59 -9.15 2.61
C ASN A 276 -18.27 -9.30 1.24
N GLY A 277 -17.58 -9.86 0.25
CA GLY A 277 -18.13 -10.15 -1.08
C GLY A 277 -18.03 -9.01 -2.10
N VAL A 278 -17.40 -7.89 -1.76
CA VAL A 278 -17.17 -6.79 -2.72
C VAL A 278 -15.99 -7.13 -3.63
N LEU A 279 -16.20 -7.10 -4.95
CA LEU A 279 -15.14 -7.26 -5.93
C LEU A 279 -14.39 -5.94 -6.08
N GLU A 280 -13.11 -5.90 -5.71
CA GLU A 280 -12.25 -4.72 -5.81
C GLU A 280 -11.22 -4.91 -6.91
N LEU A 281 -11.17 -3.95 -7.84
CA LEU A 281 -10.42 -4.03 -9.07
C LEU A 281 -9.57 -2.77 -9.26
N GLU A 282 -8.29 -2.84 -8.90
CA GLU A 282 -7.33 -1.81 -9.29
C GLU A 282 -6.95 -2.02 -10.77
N LEU A 283 -6.93 -0.93 -11.53
CA LEU A 283 -6.49 -0.91 -12.92
C LEU A 283 -5.03 -0.45 -12.98
N ALA A 284 -4.21 -1.14 -13.78
CA ALA A 284 -2.85 -0.67 -14.06
C ALA A 284 -2.87 0.70 -14.76
N ASP A 285 -1.83 1.48 -14.54
CA ASP A 285 -1.82 2.87 -14.90
C ASP A 285 -1.78 3.17 -16.39
N TRP A 286 -2.35 4.31 -16.75
CA TRP A 286 -2.14 4.90 -18.05
C TRP A 286 -0.71 5.45 -18.20
N MET A 287 -0.14 6.05 -17.13
CA MET A 287 1.14 6.77 -17.09
C MET A 287 2.30 6.07 -17.82
N SER A 288 2.46 4.77 -17.62
CA SER A 288 3.55 3.96 -18.16
C SER A 288 3.05 2.82 -19.03
N ASN A 289 1.88 2.24 -18.71
CA ASN A 289 1.39 1.04 -19.39
C ASN A 289 0.35 1.33 -20.48
N ARG A 290 -0.23 2.55 -20.53
CA ARG A 290 -1.37 2.89 -21.43
C ARG A 290 -2.47 1.83 -21.37
N LYS A 291 -2.71 1.29 -20.17
CA LYS A 291 -3.74 0.26 -19.96
C LYS A 291 -5.07 0.95 -19.67
N TYR A 292 -6.14 0.34 -20.15
CA TYR A 292 -7.51 0.72 -19.84
C TYR A 292 -8.33 -0.55 -19.60
N ARG A 293 -9.53 -0.42 -19.07
CA ARG A 293 -10.42 -1.56 -18.83
C ARG A 293 -11.73 -1.36 -19.55
N ILE A 294 -12.25 -2.45 -20.11
CA ILE A 294 -13.63 -2.55 -20.56
C ILE A 294 -14.41 -3.43 -19.59
N CYS A 295 -15.60 -2.97 -19.24
CA CYS A 295 -16.53 -3.63 -18.35
C CYS A 295 -17.89 -3.79 -19.03
N ALA A 296 -18.64 -4.82 -18.66
CA ALA A 296 -20.01 -5.03 -19.08
C ALA A 296 -20.86 -5.56 -17.92
N VAL A 297 -22.10 -5.09 -17.85
CA VAL A 297 -23.15 -5.73 -17.05
C VAL A 297 -24.12 -6.37 -18.04
N ASP A 298 -24.17 -7.71 -18.04
CA ASP A 298 -24.99 -8.50 -18.96
C ASP A 298 -25.96 -9.36 -18.15
N HIS A 299 -27.26 -9.08 -18.26
CA HIS A 299 -28.32 -9.73 -17.47
C HIS A 299 -28.04 -9.71 -15.95
N GLY A 300 -27.45 -8.61 -15.45
CA GLY A 300 -27.09 -8.42 -14.05
C GLY A 300 -25.72 -8.97 -13.63
N MET A 301 -24.92 -9.50 -14.56
CA MET A 301 -23.60 -10.08 -14.27
C MET A 301 -22.43 -9.20 -14.71
N PHE A 302 -21.50 -9.01 -13.78
CA PHE A 302 -20.24 -8.26 -13.72
C PHE A 302 -19.02 -8.62 -14.59
N SER A 303 -18.94 -8.50 -15.90
CA SER A 303 -17.71 -8.92 -16.62
C SER A 303 -16.74 -7.78 -16.94
N PHE A 304 -15.41 -8.04 -16.91
CA PHE A 304 -14.40 -7.06 -17.33
C PHE A 304 -13.15 -7.71 -17.92
N ILE A 305 -12.40 -6.94 -18.71
CA ILE A 305 -11.00 -7.23 -19.09
C ILE A 305 -10.18 -5.94 -19.09
N ASP A 306 -8.90 -6.06 -18.79
CA ASP A 306 -7.95 -4.98 -19.01
C ASP A 306 -7.26 -5.15 -20.36
N HIS A 307 -6.93 -4.02 -20.99
CA HIS A 307 -6.36 -4.00 -22.32
C HIS A 307 -5.29 -2.92 -22.48
N TYR A 308 -4.30 -3.21 -23.33
CA TYR A 308 -3.34 -2.20 -23.77
C TYR A 308 -3.93 -1.37 -24.90
N MET A 309 -3.55 -0.09 -24.96
CA MET A 309 -3.88 0.76 -26.09
C MET A 309 -3.32 0.17 -27.40
N LYS A 310 -4.10 0.26 -28.49
CA LYS A 310 -3.77 -0.21 -29.87
C LYS A 310 -3.66 -1.74 -30.05
N ASP A 311 -3.81 -2.50 -28.98
CA ASP A 311 -4.00 -3.95 -29.08
C ASP A 311 -5.48 -4.18 -29.47
N TRP A 312 -5.72 -4.80 -30.62
CA TRP A 312 -7.04 -5.10 -31.19
C TRP A 312 -6.99 -6.50 -31.82
N PRO A 313 -8.12 -7.22 -31.93
CA PRO A 313 -9.46 -6.92 -31.42
C PRO A 313 -9.59 -7.09 -29.89
N LEU A 314 -10.58 -6.44 -29.29
CA LEU A 314 -10.98 -6.66 -27.88
C LEU A 314 -11.99 -7.79 -27.79
N VAL A 315 -11.85 -8.67 -26.80
CA VAL A 315 -12.70 -9.85 -26.63
C VAL A 315 -13.11 -10.02 -25.17
N LEU A 316 -14.35 -9.66 -24.82
CA LEU A 316 -14.90 -9.78 -23.47
C LEU A 316 -16.00 -10.84 -23.43
N VAL A 317 -15.75 -11.98 -22.78
CA VAL A 317 -16.77 -13.00 -22.54
C VAL A 317 -17.70 -12.52 -21.41
N THR A 318 -19.00 -12.41 -21.70
CA THR A 318 -20.00 -11.98 -20.70
C THR A 318 -20.85 -13.14 -20.19
N ASN A 319 -21.11 -14.14 -21.03
CA ASN A 319 -21.77 -15.38 -20.62
C ASN A 319 -21.12 -16.61 -21.29
N PRO A 320 -20.73 -17.65 -20.53
CA PRO A 320 -20.65 -17.69 -19.08
C PRO A 320 -19.57 -16.75 -18.51
N LYS A 321 -19.86 -16.14 -17.37
CA LYS A 321 -18.98 -15.20 -16.67
C LYS A 321 -17.74 -15.90 -16.09
N ALA A 322 -16.67 -15.15 -15.85
CA ALA A 322 -15.44 -15.66 -15.23
C ALA A 322 -15.71 -16.12 -13.79
N ALA A 323 -15.38 -17.37 -13.47
CA ALA A 323 -15.57 -17.95 -12.13
C ALA A 323 -14.83 -17.16 -11.04
N MET A 324 -13.59 -16.72 -11.33
CA MET A 324 -12.77 -15.93 -10.39
C MET A 324 -13.44 -14.62 -9.97
N MET A 325 -14.24 -14.03 -10.86
CA MET A 325 -14.78 -12.68 -10.70
C MET A 325 -16.25 -12.66 -10.32
N THR A 326 -16.85 -13.78 -9.90
CA THR A 326 -18.26 -13.81 -9.50
C THR A 326 -18.48 -13.08 -8.17
N MET A 327 -19.64 -12.46 -8.01
CA MET A 327 -20.13 -11.86 -6.76
C MET A 327 -21.46 -12.54 -6.37
N PRO A 328 -21.43 -13.76 -5.79
CA PRO A 328 -22.64 -14.59 -5.63
C PRO A 328 -23.75 -13.95 -4.81
N THR A 329 -23.42 -13.02 -3.91
CA THR A 329 -24.39 -12.32 -3.05
C THR A 329 -25.19 -11.24 -3.79
N ILE A 330 -24.77 -10.86 -5.01
CA ILE A 330 -25.33 -9.74 -5.78
C ILE A 330 -25.76 -10.20 -7.17
N GLU A 331 -25.00 -11.09 -7.79
CA GLU A 331 -25.20 -11.51 -9.17
C GLU A 331 -26.22 -12.67 -9.28
N PRO A 332 -27.16 -12.60 -10.23
CA PRO A 332 -28.13 -13.67 -10.48
C PRO A 332 -27.50 -14.81 -11.29
N LEU A 333 -26.51 -15.51 -10.71
CA LEU A 333 -25.70 -16.53 -11.40
C LEU A 333 -26.54 -17.69 -11.95
N TYR A 334 -27.72 -17.96 -11.38
CA TYR A 334 -28.68 -18.95 -11.89
C TYR A 334 -29.13 -18.68 -13.33
N ARG A 335 -29.04 -17.43 -13.81
CA ARG A 335 -29.39 -17.07 -15.19
C ARG A 335 -28.43 -17.66 -16.22
N ILE A 336 -27.19 -17.99 -15.83
CA ILE A 336 -26.24 -18.70 -16.70
C ILE A 336 -26.77 -20.09 -17.06
N LEU A 337 -27.36 -20.80 -16.08
CA LEU A 337 -27.92 -22.14 -16.27
C LEU A 337 -29.15 -22.16 -17.20
N LYS A 338 -29.92 -21.08 -17.22
CA LYS A 338 -31.05 -20.91 -18.15
C LYS A 338 -30.63 -20.41 -19.54
N SER A 339 -29.37 -20.01 -19.71
CA SER A 339 -28.97 -19.30 -20.91
C SER A 339 -28.95 -20.21 -22.13
N THR A 340 -29.31 -19.65 -23.28
CA THR A 340 -29.34 -20.40 -24.55
C THR A 340 -28.08 -20.19 -25.37
N HIS A 341 -27.28 -19.17 -25.03
CA HIS A 341 -26.14 -18.74 -25.82
C HIS A 341 -24.92 -18.40 -24.95
N ILE A 342 -23.74 -18.74 -25.44
CA ILE A 342 -22.49 -18.07 -25.11
C ILE A 342 -22.54 -16.67 -25.70
N ARG A 343 -22.12 -15.66 -24.94
CA ARG A 343 -22.12 -14.25 -25.33
C ARG A 343 -20.74 -13.65 -25.15
N VAL A 344 -20.25 -13.01 -26.21
CA VAL A 344 -18.94 -12.38 -26.27
C VAL A 344 -19.09 -11.01 -26.91
N LEU A 345 -18.60 -9.96 -26.25
CA LEU A 345 -18.46 -8.64 -26.86
C LEU A 345 -17.13 -8.55 -27.58
N ILE A 346 -17.18 -8.28 -28.88
CA ILE A 346 -15.99 -8.17 -29.72
C ILE A 346 -15.97 -6.77 -30.35
N PHE A 347 -14.87 -6.06 -30.13
CA PHE A 347 -14.66 -4.72 -30.67
C PHE A 347 -13.39 -4.69 -31.52
N SER A 348 -13.48 -4.09 -32.71
CA SER A 348 -12.34 -3.77 -33.56
C SER A 348 -12.65 -2.53 -34.40
N PRO A 349 -11.64 -1.72 -34.78
CA PRO A 349 -11.79 -0.68 -35.80
C PRO A 349 -12.20 -1.25 -37.17
N HIS A 350 -11.95 -2.54 -37.40
CA HIS A 350 -12.21 -3.24 -38.65
C HIS A 350 -13.27 -4.33 -38.48
N ARG A 351 -13.89 -4.76 -39.58
CA ARG A 351 -14.91 -5.82 -39.52
C ARG A 351 -14.30 -7.15 -39.07
N ILE A 352 -14.99 -7.85 -38.19
CA ILE A 352 -14.59 -9.19 -37.75
C ILE A 352 -14.80 -10.21 -38.88
N GLU A 353 -13.74 -10.90 -39.28
CA GLU A 353 -13.72 -11.93 -40.31
C GLU A 353 -14.04 -13.30 -39.69
N ILE A 354 -13.34 -13.63 -38.60
CA ILE A 354 -13.41 -14.91 -37.90
C ILE A 354 -13.68 -14.64 -36.42
N ALA A 355 -14.66 -15.32 -35.85
CA ALA A 355 -14.88 -15.38 -34.41
C ALA A 355 -15.33 -16.79 -34.07
N ASN A 356 -14.52 -17.52 -33.31
CA ASN A 356 -14.79 -18.89 -32.91
C ASN A 356 -14.60 -19.06 -31.41
N VAL A 357 -15.37 -19.98 -30.82
CA VAL A 357 -15.28 -20.37 -29.43
C VAL A 357 -15.10 -21.88 -29.32
N LYS A 358 -14.37 -22.32 -28.30
CA LYS A 358 -14.24 -23.72 -27.92
C LYS A 358 -14.30 -23.83 -26.39
N ILE A 359 -15.02 -24.83 -25.88
CA ILE A 359 -15.03 -25.17 -24.46
C ILE A 359 -14.24 -26.47 -24.27
N ASP A 360 -13.33 -26.48 -23.29
CA ASP A 360 -12.44 -27.57 -22.93
C ASP A 360 -11.74 -28.17 -24.17
N ASP A 361 -11.86 -29.48 -24.36
CA ASP A 361 -11.31 -30.20 -25.51
C ASP A 361 -12.33 -30.36 -26.66
N GLY A 362 -13.47 -29.67 -26.58
CA GLY A 362 -14.55 -29.70 -27.58
C GLY A 362 -14.17 -29.16 -28.97
N ASN A 363 -15.15 -29.07 -29.86
CA ASN A 363 -14.95 -28.54 -31.20
C ASN A 363 -14.98 -27.00 -31.21
N TRP A 364 -14.35 -26.41 -32.22
CA TRP A 364 -14.52 -24.99 -32.49
C TRP A 364 -15.90 -24.73 -33.08
N GLU A 365 -16.64 -23.82 -32.45
CA GLU A 365 -17.93 -23.34 -32.91
C GLU A 365 -17.82 -21.88 -33.36
N ARG A 366 -18.58 -21.53 -34.40
CA ARG A 366 -18.59 -20.17 -34.95
C ARG A 366 -19.47 -19.27 -34.09
N LEU A 367 -18.91 -18.16 -33.64
CA LEU A 367 -19.67 -17.07 -33.05
C LEU A 367 -20.27 -16.20 -34.18
N ASN A 368 -21.59 -16.05 -34.18
CA ASN A 368 -22.33 -15.23 -35.14
C ASN A 368 -22.79 -13.93 -34.51
N SER A 369 -22.95 -12.87 -35.32
CA SER A 369 -23.48 -11.58 -34.86
C SER A 369 -24.47 -11.02 -35.86
N THR A 370 -25.68 -10.70 -35.40
CA THR A 370 -26.66 -9.89 -36.14
C THR A 370 -26.55 -8.42 -35.78
N GLU A 371 -26.13 -8.12 -34.56
CA GLU A 371 -26.03 -6.77 -33.99
C GLU A 371 -24.68 -6.62 -33.26
N PRO A 372 -23.58 -6.29 -33.98
CA PRO A 372 -22.29 -6.01 -33.35
C PRO A 372 -22.43 -4.88 -32.31
N PRO A 373 -21.70 -4.94 -31.17
CA PRO A 373 -20.52 -5.76 -30.91
C PRO A 373 -20.82 -7.14 -30.28
N LEU A 374 -22.07 -7.58 -30.19
CA LEU A 374 -22.42 -8.86 -29.56
C LEU A 374 -22.29 -10.02 -30.54
N PHE A 375 -21.47 -11.00 -30.18
CA PHE A 375 -21.26 -12.25 -30.89
C PHE A 375 -21.70 -13.43 -30.02
N VAL A 376 -22.45 -14.37 -30.60
CA VAL A 376 -23.09 -15.47 -29.86
C VAL A 376 -22.94 -16.82 -30.53
N ALA A 377 -22.92 -17.88 -29.73
CA ALA A 377 -23.01 -19.27 -30.17
C ALA A 377 -24.01 -20.01 -29.25
N GLN A 378 -24.79 -20.92 -29.82
CA GLN A 378 -25.66 -21.77 -29.01
C GLN A 378 -24.83 -22.71 -28.16
N TRP A 379 -25.36 -23.08 -26.99
CA TRP A 379 -24.71 -24.04 -26.10
C TRP A 379 -25.73 -24.66 -25.16
N GLU A 380 -25.30 -25.69 -24.44
CA GLU A 380 -26.10 -26.38 -23.43
C GLU A 380 -25.40 -26.28 -22.06
N PRO A 381 -25.81 -25.36 -21.17
CA PRO A 381 -25.16 -25.14 -19.87
C PRO A 381 -25.08 -26.40 -19.01
N LEU A 382 -26.07 -27.29 -19.11
CA LEU A 382 -26.17 -28.52 -18.31
C LEU A 382 -25.03 -29.53 -18.58
N GLN A 383 -24.27 -29.37 -19.66
CA GLN A 383 -23.09 -30.20 -19.94
C GLN A 383 -21.87 -29.80 -19.09
N TYR A 384 -21.92 -28.64 -18.42
CA TYR A 384 -20.79 -28.00 -17.74
C TYR A 384 -21.08 -27.76 -16.24
N MET A 385 -21.88 -28.65 -15.63
CA MET A 385 -22.38 -28.47 -14.26
C MET A 385 -21.32 -28.60 -13.17
N GLU A 386 -20.26 -29.37 -13.40
CA GLU A 386 -19.30 -29.76 -12.37
C GLU A 386 -17.89 -29.23 -12.67
N GLY A 387 -17.34 -28.49 -11.72
CA GLY A 387 -15.96 -28.03 -11.75
C GLY A 387 -15.71 -26.79 -12.61
N LEU A 388 -14.42 -26.58 -12.90
CA LEU A 388 -13.94 -25.47 -13.72
C LEU A 388 -13.79 -25.91 -15.18
N HIS A 389 -14.41 -25.16 -16.07
CA HIS A 389 -14.30 -25.32 -17.51
C HIS A 389 -13.48 -24.18 -18.12
N LYS A 390 -12.76 -24.50 -19.19
CA LYS A 390 -11.92 -23.56 -19.94
C LYS A 390 -12.58 -23.20 -21.25
N MET A 391 -12.89 -21.93 -21.45
CA MET A 391 -13.34 -21.38 -22.72
C MET A 391 -12.19 -20.68 -23.44
N VAL A 392 -12.03 -20.96 -24.74
CA VAL A 392 -11.06 -20.28 -25.61
C VAL A 392 -11.84 -19.59 -26.72
N VAL A 393 -11.60 -18.29 -26.89
CA VAL A 393 -12.19 -17.49 -27.97
C VAL A 393 -11.07 -17.00 -28.88
N TYR A 394 -11.18 -17.30 -30.17
CA TYR A 394 -10.28 -16.81 -31.21
C TYR A 394 -11.03 -15.84 -32.11
N VAL A 395 -10.44 -14.68 -32.34
CA VAL A 395 -11.01 -13.61 -33.17
C VAL A 395 -9.96 -13.10 -34.12
N LYS A 396 -10.35 -12.85 -35.37
CA LYS A 396 -9.54 -12.19 -36.39
C LYS A 396 -10.38 -11.19 -37.16
N ASP A 397 -9.86 -9.99 -37.38
CA ASP A 397 -10.48 -8.99 -38.23
C ASP A 397 -9.96 -9.03 -39.69
N GLU A 398 -10.65 -8.32 -40.59
CA GLU A 398 -10.32 -8.27 -42.02
C GLU A 398 -8.95 -7.67 -42.33
N TYR A 399 -8.33 -6.98 -41.37
CA TYR A 399 -6.99 -6.40 -41.50
C TYR A 399 -5.89 -7.34 -40.98
N GLY A 400 -6.26 -8.53 -40.52
CA GLY A 400 -5.35 -9.55 -40.03
C GLY A 400 -4.98 -9.42 -38.56
N ASN A 401 -5.58 -8.48 -37.81
CA ASN A 401 -5.37 -8.44 -36.37
C ASN A 401 -6.12 -9.60 -35.72
N GLU A 402 -5.44 -10.32 -34.82
CA GLU A 402 -6.01 -11.51 -34.18
C GLU A 402 -5.81 -11.50 -32.67
N LYS A 403 -6.75 -12.11 -31.96
CA LYS A 403 -6.72 -12.25 -30.50
C LYS A 403 -7.22 -13.63 -30.10
N THR A 404 -6.48 -14.28 -29.21
CA THR A 404 -6.96 -15.46 -28.50
C THR A 404 -7.11 -15.14 -27.02
N THR A 405 -8.30 -15.32 -26.47
CA THR A 405 -8.59 -15.13 -25.05
C THR A 405 -8.95 -16.46 -24.41
N VAL A 406 -8.35 -16.73 -23.24
CA VAL A 406 -8.65 -17.89 -22.42
C VAL A 406 -9.37 -17.43 -21.17
N HIS A 407 -10.46 -18.09 -20.85
CA HIS A 407 -11.36 -17.75 -19.76
C HIS A 407 -11.79 -19.01 -19.01
N GLN A 408 -11.98 -18.91 -17.69
CA GLN A 408 -12.45 -20.02 -16.87
C GLN A 408 -13.80 -19.70 -16.23
N PHE A 409 -14.75 -20.62 -16.33
CA PHE A 409 -16.09 -20.50 -15.75
C PHE A 409 -16.47 -21.78 -15.00
N SER A 410 -17.51 -21.69 -14.17
CA SER A 410 -18.07 -22.80 -13.42
C SER A 410 -19.57 -22.58 -13.20
N MET A 411 -20.29 -23.66 -12.96
CA MET A 411 -21.73 -23.66 -12.67
C MET A 411 -22.03 -24.00 -11.20
N ASP A 412 -21.12 -24.72 -10.55
CA ASP A 412 -21.22 -25.17 -9.15
C ASP A 412 -20.60 -24.19 -8.14
N GLY A 413 -20.05 -23.07 -8.62
CA GLY A 413 -19.35 -22.09 -7.79
C GLY A 413 -17.87 -22.39 -7.56
N THR A 414 -17.30 -23.47 -8.13
CA THR A 414 -15.86 -23.75 -8.08
C THR A 414 -15.09 -22.55 -8.62
N ARG A 415 -14.07 -22.08 -7.90
CA ARG A 415 -13.39 -20.83 -8.21
C ARG A 415 -11.86 -20.93 -8.09
N PRO A 416 -11.09 -20.34 -9.02
CA PRO A 416 -9.64 -20.16 -8.84
C PRO A 416 -9.29 -19.11 -7.79
N ASN A 417 -8.14 -19.24 -7.13
CA ASN A 417 -7.71 -18.28 -6.12
C ASN A 417 -7.12 -16.99 -6.73
N PHE A 418 -7.44 -15.84 -6.12
CA PHE A 418 -6.74 -14.59 -6.41
C PHE A 418 -5.25 -14.67 -6.03
N ARG A 419 -4.41 -13.99 -6.82
CA ARG A 419 -2.96 -13.92 -6.55
C ARG A 419 -2.70 -13.39 -5.14
N LEU A 420 -1.75 -14.00 -4.44
CA LEU A 420 -1.43 -13.63 -3.06
C LEU A 420 -0.98 -12.16 -2.93
N GLY A 421 -0.19 -11.66 -3.88
CA GLY A 421 0.24 -10.26 -3.92
C GLY A 421 -0.91 -9.27 -3.98
N ALA A 422 -1.91 -9.54 -4.84
CA ALA A 422 -3.11 -8.70 -4.97
C ALA A 422 -3.94 -8.68 -3.68
N ARG A 423 -4.11 -9.84 -3.05
CA ARG A 423 -4.79 -9.94 -1.75
C ARG A 423 -4.10 -9.12 -0.66
N PHE A 424 -2.76 -9.19 -0.56
CA PHE A 424 -2.02 -8.35 0.38
C PHE A 424 -2.14 -6.85 0.07
N ALA A 425 -2.07 -6.48 -1.20
CA ALA A 425 -2.18 -5.10 -1.64
C ALA A 425 -3.56 -4.49 -1.33
N LEU A 426 -4.64 -5.22 -1.63
CA LEU A 426 -6.00 -4.69 -1.64
C LEU A 426 -6.83 -5.04 -0.40
N MET A 427 -6.58 -6.18 0.25
CA MET A 427 -7.29 -6.56 1.49
C MET A 427 -6.58 -6.05 2.76
N GLY A 428 -5.32 -5.60 2.62
CA GLY A 428 -4.53 -5.06 3.71
C GLY A 428 -5.18 -3.85 4.40
N HIS A 429 -4.60 -3.47 5.54
CA HIS A 429 -5.00 -2.31 6.33
C HIS A 429 -3.77 -1.51 6.76
N ILE A 430 -3.91 -0.21 6.98
CA ILE A 430 -2.80 0.70 7.36
C ILE A 430 -2.08 0.22 8.64
N SER A 431 -2.79 -0.49 9.52
CA SER A 431 -2.22 -1.11 10.73
C SER A 431 -1.10 -2.11 10.45
N VAL A 432 -1.02 -2.68 9.23
CA VAL A 432 0.10 -3.53 8.81
C VAL A 432 1.41 -2.74 8.82
N GLY A 433 1.41 -1.51 8.30
CA GLY A 433 2.58 -0.63 8.33
C GLY A 433 3.02 -0.30 9.77
N GLN A 434 2.04 -0.05 10.65
CA GLN A 434 2.29 0.18 12.09
C GLN A 434 2.94 -1.03 12.76
N ALA A 435 2.43 -2.24 12.47
CA ALA A 435 2.96 -3.48 13.01
C ALA A 435 4.39 -3.73 12.52
N ILE A 436 4.65 -3.55 11.22
CA ILE A 436 5.99 -3.69 10.63
C ILE A 436 6.95 -2.71 11.31
N PHE A 437 6.61 -1.43 11.40
CA PHE A 437 7.43 -0.43 12.06
C PHE A 437 7.71 -0.79 13.53
N GLY A 438 6.67 -1.18 14.28
CA GLY A 438 6.79 -1.57 15.69
C GLY A 438 7.72 -2.77 15.88
N VAL A 439 7.59 -3.80 15.05
CA VAL A 439 8.49 -4.97 15.08
C VAL A 439 9.93 -4.57 14.75
N THR A 440 10.15 -3.76 13.72
CA THR A 440 11.49 -3.29 13.35
C THR A 440 12.11 -2.43 14.46
N LEU A 441 11.32 -1.60 15.13
CA LEU A 441 11.76 -0.82 16.30
C LEU A 441 12.17 -1.73 17.46
N LEU A 442 11.39 -2.78 17.74
CA LEU A 442 11.74 -3.78 18.77
C LEU A 442 13.03 -4.53 18.42
N ILE A 443 13.20 -4.94 17.17
CA ILE A 443 14.45 -5.58 16.68
C ILE A 443 15.65 -4.64 16.86
N THR A 444 15.45 -3.34 16.68
CA THR A 444 16.49 -2.33 16.87
C THR A 444 16.88 -2.15 18.34
N LEU A 445 15.89 -2.10 19.25
CA LEU A 445 16.10 -1.73 20.65
C LEU A 445 16.36 -2.91 21.60
N LEU A 446 15.61 -4.01 21.46
CA LEU A 446 15.61 -5.11 22.42
C LEU A 446 17.00 -5.76 22.59
N PRO A 447 17.78 -6.02 21.52
CA PRO A 447 19.11 -6.63 21.68
C PRO A 447 20.03 -5.79 22.56
N LEU A 448 20.09 -4.47 22.35
CA LEU A 448 20.92 -3.56 23.14
C LEU A 448 20.44 -3.45 24.60
N CYS A 449 19.13 -3.38 24.81
CA CYS A 449 18.54 -3.29 26.16
C CYS A 449 18.74 -4.59 26.95
N ILE A 450 18.56 -5.76 26.32
CA ILE A 450 18.83 -7.06 26.94
C ILE A 450 20.31 -7.17 27.31
N LEU A 451 21.21 -6.77 26.40
CA LEU A 451 22.64 -6.75 26.69
C LEU A 451 22.97 -5.83 27.87
N LYS A 452 22.35 -4.65 27.95
CA LYS A 452 22.51 -3.73 29.09
C LYS A 452 22.13 -4.40 30.41
N ILE A 453 20.98 -5.07 30.47
CA ILE A 453 20.52 -5.79 31.66
C ILE A 453 21.48 -6.92 32.01
N VAL A 454 21.90 -7.73 31.05
CA VAL A 454 22.84 -8.85 31.26
C VAL A 454 24.19 -8.36 31.81
N LEU A 455 24.66 -7.19 31.35
CA LEU A 455 25.87 -6.55 31.85
C LEU A 455 25.69 -6.03 33.29
N CYS A 456 24.54 -5.42 33.61
CA CYS A 456 24.21 -5.01 34.98
C CYS A 456 24.14 -6.20 35.95
N LEU A 457 23.77 -7.39 35.46
CA LEU A 457 23.77 -8.65 36.22
C LEU A 457 25.17 -9.29 36.35
N GLY A 458 26.24 -8.59 35.98
CA GLY A 458 27.64 -9.04 36.18
C GLY A 458 28.14 -10.08 35.17
N LYS A 459 27.42 -10.36 34.07
CA LYS A 459 27.82 -11.39 33.08
C LYS A 459 28.79 -10.92 32.00
N GLY A 460 29.39 -9.72 32.16
CA GLY A 460 30.27 -9.11 31.16
C GLY A 460 31.51 -9.95 30.83
N GLU A 461 32.18 -10.51 31.83
CA GLU A 461 33.39 -11.33 31.62
C GLU A 461 33.09 -12.61 30.84
N SER A 462 31.94 -13.24 31.09
CA SER A 462 31.51 -14.44 30.35
C SER A 462 31.29 -14.14 28.87
N ILE A 463 30.73 -12.98 28.54
CA ILE A 463 30.53 -12.55 27.15
C ILE A 463 31.89 -12.29 26.48
N ARG A 464 32.80 -11.60 27.19
CA ARG A 464 34.16 -11.33 26.70
C ARG A 464 34.94 -12.61 26.42
N ALA A 465 35.00 -13.54 27.38
CA ALA A 465 35.73 -14.80 27.23
C ALA A 465 35.21 -15.64 26.04
N LYS A 466 33.89 -15.61 25.79
CA LYS A 466 33.28 -16.32 24.67
C LYS A 466 33.51 -15.65 23.31
N SER A 467 33.93 -14.38 23.28
CA SER A 467 34.07 -13.59 22.05
C SER A 467 35.22 -14.03 21.13
N GLU A 468 36.18 -14.78 21.68
CA GLU A 468 37.30 -15.36 20.93
C GLU A 468 36.85 -16.47 19.95
N PHE A 469 35.66 -17.04 20.19
CA PHE A 469 35.14 -18.19 19.45
C PHE A 469 34.07 -17.79 18.43
N GLY A 470 34.48 -17.46 17.21
CA GLY A 470 33.59 -17.30 16.06
C GLY A 470 32.95 -15.92 15.87
N PHE A 471 32.45 -15.68 14.65
CA PHE A 471 31.96 -14.37 14.21
C PHE A 471 30.76 -13.86 15.02
N CYS A 472 29.73 -14.69 15.25
CA CYS A 472 28.51 -14.26 15.95
C CYS A 472 28.79 -13.86 17.40
N ARG A 473 29.68 -14.59 18.10
CA ARG A 473 30.07 -14.26 19.49
C ARG A 473 30.89 -12.97 19.54
N ARG A 474 31.74 -12.73 18.55
CA ARG A 474 32.46 -11.46 18.40
C ARG A 474 31.50 -10.31 18.16
N SER A 475 30.51 -10.45 17.28
CA SER A 475 29.49 -9.42 17.03
C SER A 475 28.66 -9.13 18.29
N LEU A 476 28.29 -10.15 19.06
CA LEU A 476 27.62 -9.98 20.35
C LEU A 476 28.49 -9.18 21.34
N PHE A 477 29.80 -9.44 21.37
CA PHE A 477 30.73 -8.69 22.21
C PHE A 477 30.88 -7.22 21.76
N LYS A 478 30.93 -6.94 20.45
CA LYS A 478 30.90 -5.56 19.91
C LYS A 478 29.67 -4.80 20.41
N LEU A 479 28.49 -5.41 20.31
CA LEU A 479 27.24 -4.81 20.78
C LEU A 479 27.22 -4.66 22.32
N SER A 480 27.84 -5.58 23.05
CA SER A 480 27.97 -5.51 24.51
C SER A 480 28.88 -4.36 24.94
N LEU A 481 29.97 -4.10 24.22
CA LEU A 481 30.82 -2.92 24.42
C LEU A 481 30.02 -1.63 24.27
N LEU A 482 29.19 -1.55 23.23
CA LEU A 482 28.32 -0.41 22.98
C LEU A 482 27.29 -0.26 24.13
N ALA A 483 26.61 -1.34 24.51
CA ALA A 483 25.64 -1.33 25.60
C ALA A 483 26.25 -0.94 26.95
N ASN A 484 27.50 -1.32 27.22
CA ASN A 484 28.18 -0.96 28.46
C ASN A 484 28.56 0.53 28.55
N THR A 485 28.65 1.21 27.40
CA THR A 485 29.16 2.58 27.30
C THR A 485 28.01 3.58 27.32
N ASP A 486 27.65 4.10 28.51
CA ASP A 486 26.44 4.93 28.72
C ASP A 486 26.33 6.14 27.78
N ILE A 487 27.45 6.83 27.52
CA ILE A 487 27.51 8.01 26.64
C ILE A 487 27.20 7.68 25.17
N LEU A 488 27.28 6.41 24.77
CA LEU A 488 26.88 5.95 23.43
C LEU A 488 25.52 5.25 23.48
N PHE A 489 25.26 4.44 24.51
CA PHE A 489 24.04 3.65 24.66
C PHE A 489 22.78 4.52 24.75
N TRP A 490 22.75 5.50 25.65
CA TRP A 490 21.54 6.29 25.88
C TRP A 490 21.11 7.13 24.67
N PRO A 491 22.02 7.83 23.96
CA PRO A 491 21.63 8.54 22.74
C PRO A 491 21.06 7.63 21.64
N ILE A 492 21.51 6.38 21.54
CA ILE A 492 20.97 5.40 20.58
C ILE A 492 19.57 4.94 20.99
N VAL A 493 19.37 4.61 22.26
CA VAL A 493 18.04 4.18 22.74
C VAL A 493 17.03 5.32 22.64
N VAL A 494 17.41 6.51 23.12
CA VAL A 494 16.57 7.70 23.05
C VAL A 494 16.30 8.11 21.60
N GLY A 495 17.31 8.04 20.72
CA GLY A 495 17.14 8.37 19.30
C GLY A 495 16.17 7.44 18.58
N ALA A 496 16.23 6.13 18.82
CA ALA A 496 15.27 5.18 18.25
C ALA A 496 13.85 5.41 18.80
N LEU A 497 13.69 5.64 20.10
CA LEU A 497 12.39 5.96 20.70
C LEU A 497 11.84 7.30 20.20
N TYR A 498 12.72 8.28 19.96
CA TYR A 498 12.35 9.58 19.41
C TYR A 498 11.74 9.43 18.02
N VAL A 499 12.23 8.53 17.17
CA VAL A 499 11.62 8.28 15.85
C VAL A 499 10.18 7.76 15.98
N ALA A 500 9.82 7.08 17.07
CA ALA A 500 8.47 6.59 17.28
C ALA A 500 7.50 7.65 17.86
N ILE A 501 8.02 8.64 18.59
CA ILE A 501 7.20 9.54 19.42
C ILE A 501 7.36 11.01 19.01
N GLY A 502 8.60 11.44 18.77
CA GLY A 502 8.98 12.82 18.52
C GLY A 502 8.73 13.27 17.08
N PRO A 503 8.75 14.60 16.85
CA PRO A 503 8.59 15.15 15.52
C PRO A 503 9.79 14.79 14.65
N TRP A 504 9.53 14.33 13.43
CA TRP A 504 10.56 14.00 12.44
C TRP A 504 11.12 15.24 11.78
N PHE A 505 10.25 16.18 11.43
CA PHE A 505 10.62 17.49 10.92
C PHE A 505 9.50 18.51 11.10
N VAL A 506 9.89 19.79 11.02
CA VAL A 506 8.98 20.94 10.87
C VAL A 506 9.28 21.60 9.53
N GLY A 507 8.27 21.80 8.69
CA GLY A 507 8.46 22.24 7.30
C GLY A 507 7.22 22.86 6.67
N TYR A 508 7.35 23.32 5.43
CA TYR A 508 6.22 23.77 4.61
C TYR A 508 5.51 22.54 4.02
N ILE A 509 4.66 21.90 4.83
CA ILE A 509 3.87 20.71 4.42
C ILE A 509 2.94 21.07 3.26
N ILE A 510 2.46 22.31 3.23
CA ILE A 510 1.76 22.96 2.12
C ILE A 510 2.42 24.32 1.93
N ASP A 511 2.38 24.88 0.73
CA ASP A 511 2.90 26.22 0.48
C ASP A 511 2.29 27.25 1.44
N ALA A 512 3.16 28.11 1.98
CA ALA A 512 2.82 29.10 3.01
C ALA A 512 2.18 28.55 4.29
N ARG A 513 2.21 27.24 4.56
CA ARG A 513 1.71 26.64 5.81
C ARG A 513 2.75 25.73 6.46
N ILE A 514 3.15 26.12 7.66
CA ILE A 514 4.07 25.35 8.48
C ILE A 514 3.30 24.21 9.13
N GLY A 515 3.90 23.02 9.10
CA GLY A 515 3.39 21.87 9.81
C GLY A 515 4.51 21.04 10.42
N VAL A 516 4.11 20.04 11.19
CA VAL A 516 5.00 19.10 11.87
C VAL A 516 4.61 17.67 11.48
N CYS A 517 5.61 16.85 11.19
CA CYS A 517 5.43 15.46 10.77
C CYS A 517 5.97 14.49 11.83
N PHE A 518 5.25 13.40 12.03
CA PHE A 518 5.57 12.29 12.92
C PHE A 518 5.44 10.97 12.16
N VAL A 519 5.89 9.86 12.77
CA VAL A 519 5.66 8.53 12.20
C VAL A 519 4.16 8.20 12.07
N TRP A 520 3.32 8.76 12.94
CA TRP A 520 1.89 8.47 13.05
C TRP A 520 0.99 9.48 12.32
N GLY A 521 1.55 10.54 11.74
CA GLY A 521 0.80 11.52 10.97
C GLY A 521 1.41 12.91 10.96
N MET A 522 0.66 13.88 10.42
CA MET A 522 1.08 15.27 10.28
C MET A 522 0.06 16.21 10.90
N PHE A 523 0.53 17.34 11.43
CA PHE A 523 -0.34 18.47 11.76
C PHE A 523 0.00 19.65 10.89
N VAL A 524 -1.01 20.22 10.26
CA VAL A 524 -0.92 21.43 9.45
C VAL A 524 -2.26 22.15 9.49
N ASP A 525 -2.23 23.47 9.64
CA ASP A 525 -3.43 24.33 9.66
C ASP A 525 -4.51 23.89 10.68
N GLY A 526 -4.09 23.45 11.87
CA GLY A 526 -4.99 22.98 12.93
C GLY A 526 -5.64 21.61 12.67
N LYS A 527 -5.33 20.95 11.55
CA LYS A 527 -5.84 19.62 11.21
C LYS A 527 -4.79 18.53 11.40
N PHE A 528 -5.27 17.34 11.75
CA PHE A 528 -4.46 16.13 11.82
C PHE A 528 -4.67 15.27 10.57
N LEU A 529 -3.58 14.90 9.91
CA LEU A 529 -3.56 14.01 8.76
C LEU A 529 -2.95 12.66 9.18
N PRO A 530 -3.69 11.54 9.08
CA PRO A 530 -3.21 10.25 9.54
C PRO A 530 -2.00 9.76 8.73
N GLY A 531 -1.04 9.14 9.42
CA GLY A 531 0.14 8.57 8.81
C GLY A 531 -0.10 7.16 8.23
N GLY A 532 0.42 6.92 7.04
CA GLY A 532 0.47 5.59 6.40
C GLY A 532 1.88 5.29 5.92
N LEU A 533 2.28 5.91 4.82
CA LEU A 533 3.64 5.83 4.27
C LEU A 533 4.72 6.25 5.27
N THR A 534 4.39 7.08 6.25
CA THR A 534 5.30 7.47 7.33
C THR A 534 5.80 6.24 8.10
N TYR A 535 4.98 5.24 8.38
CA TYR A 535 5.42 4.00 9.04
C TYR A 535 6.41 3.19 8.18
N PHE A 536 6.17 3.14 6.86
CA PHE A 536 7.09 2.48 5.92
C PHE A 536 8.40 3.27 5.79
N ALA A 537 8.35 4.59 5.68
CA ALA A 537 9.53 5.45 5.68
C ALA A 537 10.36 5.28 6.96
N GLY A 538 9.70 5.14 8.11
CA GLY A 538 10.34 4.91 9.41
C GLY A 538 11.00 3.54 9.47
N THR A 539 10.34 2.52 8.89
CA THR A 539 10.90 1.17 8.75
C THR A 539 12.15 1.19 7.86
N ILE A 540 12.10 1.87 6.72
CA ILE A 540 13.24 2.04 5.80
C ILE A 540 14.38 2.78 6.52
N TYR A 541 14.08 3.85 7.26
CA TYR A 541 15.08 4.57 8.06
C TYR A 541 15.76 3.64 9.09
N LEU A 542 14.99 2.82 9.82
CA LEU A 542 15.55 1.88 10.79
C LEU A 542 16.42 0.79 10.12
N LEU A 543 15.95 0.21 9.02
CA LEU A 543 16.64 -0.88 8.33
C LEU A 543 17.88 -0.43 7.54
N THR A 544 17.79 0.71 6.85
CA THR A 544 18.84 1.16 5.91
C THR A 544 19.86 2.08 6.55
N PHE A 545 19.50 2.76 7.63
CA PHE A 545 20.41 3.65 8.34
C PHE A 545 20.64 3.23 9.79
N TYR A 546 19.59 3.15 10.62
CA TYR A 546 19.77 3.09 12.07
C TYR A 546 20.42 1.79 12.57
N ILE A 547 19.95 0.63 12.11
CA ILE A 547 20.54 -0.68 12.44
C ILE A 547 21.97 -0.79 11.90
N PRO A 548 22.25 -0.50 10.61
CA PRO A 548 23.62 -0.51 10.09
C PRO A 548 24.55 0.46 10.83
N PHE A 549 24.06 1.64 11.21
CA PHE A 549 24.79 2.62 12.00
C PHE A 549 25.20 2.05 13.37
N ILE A 550 24.28 1.42 14.12
CA ILE A 550 24.57 0.74 15.40
C ILE A 550 25.67 -0.31 15.20
N MET A 551 25.58 -1.11 14.15
CA MET A 551 26.56 -2.16 13.84
C MET A 551 27.94 -1.56 13.54
N CYS A 552 28.00 -0.52 12.70
CA CYS A 552 29.25 0.19 12.38
C CYS A 552 29.85 0.86 13.61
N LEU A 553 29.03 1.49 14.45
CA LEU A 553 29.46 2.16 15.66
C LEU A 553 30.04 1.18 16.67
N SER A 554 29.36 0.05 16.89
CA SER A 554 29.85 -1.05 17.75
C SER A 554 31.18 -1.62 17.24
N HIS A 555 31.36 -1.68 15.92
CA HIS A 555 32.61 -2.13 15.32
C HIS A 555 33.74 -1.12 15.52
N CYS A 556 33.48 0.18 15.31
CA CYS A 556 34.46 1.25 15.58
C CYS A 556 34.91 1.22 17.04
N LEU A 557 33.96 1.10 17.97
CA LEU A 557 34.23 1.00 19.40
C LEU A 557 35.07 -0.24 19.75
N TYR A 558 34.79 -1.38 19.13
CA TYR A 558 35.59 -2.59 19.30
C TYR A 558 37.02 -2.44 18.78
N ARG A 559 37.22 -1.79 17.64
CA ARG A 559 38.58 -1.55 17.12
C ARG A 559 39.39 -0.67 18.07
N HIS A 560 38.75 0.37 18.60
CA HIS A 560 39.34 1.23 19.62
C HIS A 560 39.67 0.47 20.91
N TYR A 561 38.75 -0.38 21.39
CA TYR A 561 38.98 -1.29 22.52
C TYR A 561 40.20 -2.20 22.31
N VAL A 562 40.34 -2.81 21.13
CA VAL A 562 41.47 -3.69 20.81
C VAL A 562 42.78 -2.91 20.76
N SER A 563 42.80 -1.69 20.20
CA SER A 563 44.03 -0.89 20.19
C SER A 563 44.51 -0.51 21.59
N LEU A 564 43.58 -0.23 22.52
CA LEU A 564 43.93 0.09 23.90
C LEU A 564 44.44 -1.14 24.67
N THR A 565 43.80 -2.30 24.48
CA THR A 565 44.11 -3.52 25.25
C THR A 565 45.36 -4.27 24.78
N THR A 566 45.81 -4.04 23.55
CA THR A 566 46.99 -4.74 22.98
C THR A 566 48.31 -4.00 23.18
N ASN A 567 48.34 -2.88 23.93
CA ASN A 567 49.52 -2.02 24.17
C ASN A 567 50.28 -1.59 22.90
N ASN A 568 49.68 -1.78 21.72
CA ASN A 568 50.20 -1.29 20.47
C ASN A 568 49.78 0.18 20.36
N HIS A 569 50.71 1.10 20.60
CA HIS A 569 50.51 2.50 20.25
C HIS A 569 49.95 2.59 18.82
N PRO A 570 48.83 3.30 18.58
CA PRO A 570 48.25 3.37 17.26
C PRO A 570 49.30 3.94 16.31
N LYS A 571 49.74 3.14 15.33
CA LYS A 571 50.61 3.63 14.25
C LYS A 571 49.88 4.79 13.55
N PRO A 572 50.58 5.88 13.17
CA PRO A 572 49.95 6.97 12.43
C PRO A 572 49.26 6.41 11.19
N CYS A 573 47.93 6.54 11.17
CA CYS A 573 47.10 6.04 10.09
C CYS A 573 47.10 7.12 8.99
N ASN A 574 47.58 6.78 7.80
CA ASN A 574 47.44 7.69 6.67
C ASN A 574 45.96 7.86 6.29
N PHE A 575 45.65 8.95 5.59
CA PHE A 575 44.26 9.31 5.26
C PHE A 575 43.52 8.18 4.53
N CYS A 576 44.15 7.52 3.54
CA CYS A 576 43.55 6.38 2.84
C CYS A 576 43.20 5.22 3.77
N SER A 577 44.10 4.85 4.70
CA SER A 577 43.81 3.77 5.65
C SER A 577 42.69 4.15 6.62
N TYR A 578 42.59 5.43 7.03
CA TYR A 578 41.47 5.91 7.85
C TYR A 578 40.14 5.80 7.10
N ILE A 579 40.09 6.23 5.83
CA ILE A 579 38.89 6.12 5.00
C ILE A 579 38.50 4.67 4.78
N CYS A 580 39.44 3.78 4.41
CA CYS A 580 39.17 2.35 4.23
C CYS A 580 38.63 1.71 5.52
N GLN A 581 39.13 2.13 6.67
CA GLN A 581 38.72 1.63 7.98
C GLN A 581 37.31 2.07 8.41
N HIS A 582 36.83 3.18 7.88
CA HIS A 582 35.54 3.78 8.23
C HIS A 582 34.58 3.91 7.05
N CYS A 583 34.87 3.25 5.93
CA CYS A 583 34.10 3.37 4.69
C CYS A 583 32.61 3.05 4.88
N CYS A 584 32.27 1.99 5.61
CA CYS A 584 30.88 1.64 5.89
C CYS A 584 30.17 2.71 6.75
N MET A 585 30.86 3.29 7.75
CA MET A 585 30.29 4.36 8.57
C MET A 585 30.03 5.60 7.72
N LEU A 586 31.00 5.99 6.89
CA LEU A 586 30.88 7.12 5.95
C LEU A 586 29.75 6.90 4.94
N PHE A 587 29.61 5.69 4.40
CA PHE A 587 28.52 5.32 3.50
C PHE A 587 27.15 5.57 4.14
N PHE A 588 26.90 5.03 5.34
CA PHE A 588 25.58 5.20 5.99
C PHE A 588 25.31 6.64 6.45
N ILE A 589 26.33 7.39 6.87
CA ILE A 589 26.18 8.82 7.17
C ILE A 589 25.82 9.61 5.90
N THR A 590 26.48 9.31 4.78
CA THR A 590 26.23 9.95 3.48
C THR A 590 24.84 9.57 2.95
N TRP A 591 24.45 8.30 3.06
CA TRP A 591 23.11 7.81 2.74
C TRP A 591 22.02 8.61 3.49
N GLN A 592 22.20 8.78 4.79
CA GLN A 592 21.26 9.55 5.62
C GLN A 592 21.25 11.04 5.27
N PHE A 593 22.38 11.60 4.86
CA PHE A 593 22.46 12.97 4.38
C PHE A 593 21.67 13.18 3.06
N PHE A 594 21.72 12.21 2.13
CA PHE A 594 20.86 12.25 0.95
C PHE A 594 19.37 12.21 1.29
N TRP A 595 18.96 11.45 2.31
CA TRP A 595 17.58 11.50 2.82
C TRP A 595 17.22 12.87 3.38
N ALA A 596 18.13 13.54 4.10
CA ALA A 596 17.89 14.91 4.54
C ALA A 596 17.69 15.88 3.36
N ILE A 597 18.48 15.75 2.29
CA ILE A 597 18.32 16.53 1.05
C ILE A 597 16.95 16.25 0.39
N HIS A 598 16.46 15.01 0.41
CA HIS A 598 15.13 14.70 -0.13
C HIS A 598 14.01 15.51 0.57
N TYR A 599 14.12 15.69 1.88
CA TYR A 599 13.16 16.49 2.66
C TYR A 599 13.30 18.00 2.38
N PHE A 600 14.51 18.47 2.04
CA PHE A 600 14.71 19.83 1.55
C PHE A 600 13.90 20.09 0.28
N PHE A 601 13.98 19.20 -0.72
CA PHE A 601 13.23 19.36 -1.97
C PHE A 601 11.72 19.20 -1.79
N SER A 602 11.28 18.39 -0.82
CA SER A 602 9.86 18.16 -0.56
C SER A 602 9.19 19.27 0.27
N TYR A 603 9.88 19.76 1.31
CA TYR A 603 9.27 20.60 2.36
C TYR A 603 10.06 21.89 2.67
N GLY A 604 11.12 22.16 1.91
CA GLY A 604 11.91 23.39 1.95
C GLY A 604 13.06 23.40 2.95
N THR A 605 13.76 24.54 3.02
CA THR A 605 14.92 24.79 3.90
C THR A 605 14.64 24.50 5.36
N MET A 606 13.44 24.84 5.84
CA MET A 606 13.07 24.64 7.24
C MET A 606 13.05 23.15 7.62
N ALA A 607 12.52 22.28 6.75
CA ALA A 607 12.50 20.84 6.98
C ALA A 607 13.91 20.23 7.00
N PHE A 608 14.85 20.82 6.26
CA PHE A 608 16.25 20.42 6.30
C PHE A 608 16.88 20.77 7.67
N PHE A 609 16.78 22.00 8.14
CA PHE A 609 17.41 22.40 9.40
C PHE A 609 16.68 21.87 10.64
N LEU A 610 15.35 21.82 10.60
CA LEU A 610 14.49 21.24 11.63
C LEU A 610 14.14 19.78 11.35
N GLY A 611 14.97 19.07 10.58
CA GLY A 611 14.84 17.65 10.29
C GLY A 611 15.42 16.80 11.41
N PHE A 612 14.70 16.70 12.54
CA PHE A 612 15.15 16.00 13.74
C PHE A 612 15.46 14.51 13.53
N ALA A 613 14.62 13.80 12.76
CA ALA A 613 14.87 12.40 12.43
C ALA A 613 15.85 12.24 11.26
N GLN A 614 16.03 13.28 10.44
CA GLN A 614 16.84 13.22 9.23
C GLN A 614 18.22 13.86 9.40
N THR A 615 18.29 15.18 9.31
CA THR A 615 19.53 15.97 9.41
C THR A 615 20.21 15.83 10.78
N TRP A 616 19.45 15.88 11.87
CA TRP A 616 20.05 15.78 13.21
C TRP A 616 20.58 14.38 13.49
N SER A 617 20.02 13.34 12.86
CA SER A 617 20.56 11.97 12.91
C SER A 617 21.94 11.87 12.25
N VAL A 618 22.21 12.65 11.21
CA VAL A 618 23.57 12.78 10.61
C VAL A 618 24.53 13.38 11.63
N LEU A 619 24.14 14.48 12.28
CA LEU A 619 24.95 15.15 13.30
C LEU A 619 25.21 14.22 14.49
N LEU A 620 24.16 13.55 14.98
CA LEU A 620 24.26 12.57 16.06
C LEU A 620 25.20 11.43 15.69
N ALA A 621 25.09 10.88 14.48
CA ALA A 621 25.96 9.81 14.01
C ALA A 621 27.43 10.25 13.98
N MET A 622 27.74 11.46 13.49
CA MET A 622 29.10 12.00 13.50
C MET A 622 29.64 12.20 14.92
N VAL A 623 28.82 12.73 15.84
CA VAL A 623 29.21 12.93 17.25
C VAL A 623 29.48 11.59 17.93
N LEU A 624 28.57 10.62 17.81
CA LEU A 624 28.72 9.30 18.41
C LEU A 624 29.90 8.53 17.81
N TRP A 625 30.10 8.62 16.49
CA TRP A 625 31.27 8.03 15.83
C TRP A 625 32.57 8.62 16.37
N ARG A 626 32.68 9.95 16.46
CA ARG A 626 33.84 10.62 17.05
C ARG A 626 34.07 10.18 18.49
N ARG A 627 33.01 10.09 19.31
CA ARG A 627 33.12 9.59 20.69
C ARG A 627 33.61 8.14 20.70
N ALA A 628 33.06 7.25 19.90
CA ALA A 628 33.45 5.84 19.87
C ALA A 628 34.94 5.61 19.59
N ILE A 629 35.58 6.46 18.78
CA ILE A 629 37.01 6.36 18.44
C ILE A 629 37.94 7.19 19.34
N THR A 630 37.41 8.00 20.26
CA THR A 630 38.20 8.89 21.15
C THR A 630 37.96 8.66 22.64
N LEU A 631 37.11 7.70 23.01
CA LEU A 631 36.78 7.42 24.40
C LEU A 631 38.04 7.04 25.22
N PRO A 632 38.20 7.57 26.44
CA PRO A 632 39.34 7.22 27.28
C PRO A 632 39.24 5.78 27.78
N GLU A 633 40.39 5.15 28.02
CA GLU A 633 40.51 3.76 28.46
C GLU A 633 39.68 3.46 29.72
N SER A 634 39.65 4.40 30.67
CA SER A 634 38.89 4.31 31.93
C SER A 634 37.39 4.09 31.74
N LYS A 635 36.83 4.47 30.57
CA LYS A 635 35.42 4.31 30.23
C LYS A 635 35.14 3.06 29.37
N LEU A 636 36.16 2.41 28.81
CA LEU A 636 36.05 1.25 27.92
C LEU A 636 36.37 -0.09 28.59
N CYS A 637 37.40 -0.14 29.44
CA CYS A 637 37.92 -1.39 30.01
C CYS A 637 37.09 -1.95 31.19
N GLY A 638 35.90 -1.40 31.46
CA GLY A 638 35.05 -1.76 32.60
C GLY A 638 34.12 -2.97 32.40
N ILE A 639 34.22 -3.72 31.29
CA ILE A 639 33.38 -4.92 31.07
C ILE A 639 33.85 -6.04 32.01
N GLY A 640 33.16 -6.19 33.15
CA GLY A 640 33.41 -7.23 34.14
C GLY A 640 33.41 -6.75 35.58
N ARG A 641 33.50 -5.45 35.84
CA ARG A 641 33.35 -4.91 37.21
C ARG A 641 31.85 -4.76 37.52
N PRO A 642 31.34 -5.25 38.66
CA PRO A 642 29.96 -4.99 39.05
C PRO A 642 29.74 -3.47 39.10
N ARG A 643 28.71 -2.98 38.40
CA ARG A 643 28.28 -1.58 38.56
C ARG A 643 27.81 -1.44 40.00
N LEU A 644 28.52 -0.67 40.81
CA LEU A 644 28.00 -0.18 42.08
C LEU A 644 26.72 0.60 41.75
N VAL A 645 25.56 0.00 42.06
CA VAL A 645 24.30 0.74 42.11
C VAL A 645 24.50 1.72 43.26
N VAL A 646 24.75 2.98 42.94
CA VAL A 646 24.79 4.05 43.93
C VAL A 646 23.38 4.13 44.50
N GLY A 647 23.18 3.57 45.69
CA GLY A 647 21.93 3.70 46.41
C GLY A 647 21.67 5.17 46.69
N THR A 648 20.54 5.67 46.20
CA THR A 648 19.95 6.92 46.66
C THR A 648 19.74 6.83 48.18
N PRO A 649 20.23 7.80 48.98
CA PRO A 649 19.93 7.85 50.40
C PRO A 649 18.52 8.42 50.55
N LEU A 650 17.52 7.54 50.71
CA LEU A 650 16.18 7.94 51.12
C LEU A 650 15.85 7.24 52.43
N LEU A 651 16.24 7.90 53.53
CA LEU A 651 15.46 8.20 54.75
C LEU A 651 16.35 8.27 56.00
N PRO A 652 16.12 9.24 56.91
CA PRO A 652 16.97 9.50 58.06
C PRO A 652 16.67 8.55 59.24
N SER A 653 17.68 8.46 60.11
CA SER A 653 17.72 7.81 61.42
C SER A 653 16.41 7.87 62.24
N GLY A 654 16.00 6.70 62.75
CA GLY A 654 15.07 6.58 63.88
C GLY A 654 15.66 5.65 64.92
N GLY A 655 16.09 6.20 66.05
CA GLY A 655 16.56 5.45 67.21
C GLY A 655 15.41 4.94 68.09
N GLY A 656 15.73 3.94 68.91
CA GLY A 656 15.06 3.66 70.18
C GLY A 656 14.07 2.50 70.19
N ALA A 657 14.47 1.38 70.80
CA ALA A 657 13.66 0.63 71.78
C ALA A 657 14.54 -0.36 72.56
N LYS A 658 14.67 -0.13 73.87
CA LYS A 658 15.16 -1.08 74.89
C LYS A 658 13.98 -1.90 75.41
N SER A 659 14.18 -3.22 75.55
CA SER A 659 13.65 -4.12 76.61
C SER A 659 14.08 -5.55 76.21
N GLY A 660 14.84 -6.37 76.94
CA GLY A 660 15.00 -6.51 78.38
C GLY A 660 14.23 -7.75 78.85
N VAL A 661 14.85 -8.95 78.83
CA VAL A 661 14.53 -10.08 79.73
C VAL A 661 15.79 -10.93 79.90
N ALA A 662 16.12 -11.21 81.16
CA ALA A 662 17.21 -12.06 81.63
C ALA A 662 16.70 -13.47 82.00
N SER A 663 17.58 -14.48 81.91
CA SER A 663 17.54 -15.66 82.79
C SER A 663 18.87 -16.42 82.79
N THR A 664 19.63 -16.18 83.86
CA THR A 664 20.29 -17.13 84.79
C THR A 664 21.34 -18.17 84.35
N GLU A 665 22.41 -18.13 85.14
CA GLU A 665 23.62 -18.97 85.26
C GLU A 665 23.35 -20.41 85.73
N MET A 666 24.26 -21.36 85.42
CA MET A 666 25.27 -21.91 86.35
C MET A 666 25.99 -23.13 85.74
N THR A 667 27.34 -23.14 85.71
CA THR A 667 28.21 -24.07 86.48
C THR A 667 29.68 -23.95 86.04
N SER A 668 30.55 -23.71 87.02
CA SER A 668 32.02 -23.70 87.02
C SER A 668 32.60 -25.14 87.16
N PRO A 669 33.94 -25.38 87.16
CA PRO A 669 34.80 -25.06 88.31
C PRO A 669 36.28 -24.69 87.99
N SER A 670 36.84 -23.72 88.73
CA SER A 670 38.04 -23.81 89.62
C SER A 670 38.51 -22.42 90.02
#